data_AF-A0A2N2GD91-F1
#
_entry.id   AF-A0A2N2GD91-F1
#
_cell.length_a   1.000
_cell.length_b   1.000
_cell.length_c   1.000
_cell.angle_alpha   90.00
_cell.angle_beta   90.00
_cell.angle_gamma   90.00
#
_symmetry.space_group_name_H-M   'P 1'
#
loop_
_entity.id
_entity.type
_entity.pdbx_description
1 polymer ?
#
loop_
_entity_poly.entity_id
_entity_poly.type
_entity_poly.pdbx_seq_one_letter_code
_entity_poly.pdbx_strand_id
1 'polypeptide(L)'
;MKILRVSMNNQKVSSENLPSDWTYLGGSALIAKILNKEVPPLCDPLGPENKLIIACGPLAGTRAPQLGRVSVGAKSPLTQGIKEANSGGPAGQYLDRLGLRAIIFEEAPRDGKLYCLFISRDKAELIPADEYRGMKNYELVSAIHQKYSDKVAVISTGLAGERQYKGASVSLTDIFGDPSRNAARGGLGAVMGSKGLKAIILDPAGAEQVAIADQDAFRKTVREWADILKHDVSISLYSRFGTPFAITNSAGHGSLPAMNYRSGRPENFTAVSGNNIQKILFERGGRMHGCMPGCLVQCSIIYPDKNGKRICAAYEYETIALLGTNLGITDNDAIARLKFMCDDIGLDGIEAGSALGVAAEAGRMKWGDAQSAENLLQEIEKETPLGFALANGVVTTARFLNVDRIPAFKGQALPAHDPRAVKGTGVTYFSSPMGADHTAGLTYRQPKEKKEQIQTSLATQIKAAACDAFGYCLNAVPGGEPVYPFFAKLMNARFGLTMTEEAVIDVAKQALRDQLAFNEKAQFSKIDTKIPAFFREELIAPTSSVFDVNEAEVKDLWKGLDAFREKEKVWEIRIPPMPDILMGEGVARSMGKKIKALKVTKVFLVTDPFMLKSGRAAEVQDILKKSGIETYIFSEVEPDPPIELIEKAGALYKETGCDGILGLGGGSSLDTAKTLGLRVTHGGDMREYEGIVGGGGKIKPIFPPIICMPTTSGTGSEVNPCAVLTDKARDLKFILMSNHFIPKLAVVDPLFTKTMPPGLTIESGIDALSHCIEGSVSLATPYHPYFESKALFGVKLIGRSLITAYKEPDNMRARTDMCMAAICGGIAFLKGLGLGHALTHAIGAHYHLPHGRAAIFGLLGFVIANKETCREAFMDMAYLINRSDDLESALRWLYGELNIDLRLKAHGISKEALKEIAFYTSRDAVNMATDPTSPSQSRILEILTAMYE
;
A
#
# COMPACT_ATOMS: atom_id res chain seq x y z
N MET A 1 7.99 -2.94 36.87
CA MET A 1 7.63 -1.77 36.03
C MET A 1 6.98 -0.72 36.91
N LYS A 2 7.23 0.57 36.62
CA LYS A 2 6.69 1.69 37.39
C LYS A 2 5.80 2.60 36.54
N ILE A 3 4.95 3.37 37.21
CA ILE A 3 4.29 4.56 36.68
C ILE A 3 4.97 5.76 37.33
N LEU A 4 5.34 6.76 36.54
CA LEU A 4 5.82 8.05 37.03
C LEU A 4 4.64 9.03 37.11
N ARG A 5 4.35 9.58 38.29
CA ARG A 5 3.33 10.61 38.50
C ARG A 5 3.98 11.96 38.72
N VAL A 6 3.47 12.96 38.02
CA VAL A 6 3.99 14.33 38.02
C VAL A 6 2.85 15.28 38.33
N SER A 7 2.85 15.85 39.54
CA SER A 7 1.93 16.93 39.93
C SER A 7 2.51 18.26 39.46
N MET A 8 1.81 18.93 38.54
CA MET A 8 2.26 20.23 38.02
C MET A 8 1.98 21.38 39.00
N ASN A 9 1.06 21.19 39.94
CA ASN A 9 0.67 22.20 40.92
C ASN A 9 1.77 22.43 41.99
N ASN A 10 2.33 21.36 42.55
CA ASN A 10 3.39 21.42 43.56
C ASN A 10 4.76 20.97 43.04
N GLN A 11 4.87 20.68 41.74
CA GLN A 11 6.09 20.27 41.05
C GLN A 11 6.69 18.96 41.61
N LYS A 12 5.85 18.09 42.19
CA LYS A 12 6.30 16.82 42.76
C LYS A 12 6.33 15.74 41.69
N VAL A 13 7.50 15.11 41.55
CA VAL A 13 7.71 13.89 40.77
C VAL A 13 7.77 12.71 41.73
N SER A 14 6.97 11.68 41.47
CA SER A 14 6.92 10.47 42.29
C SER A 14 6.73 9.22 41.42
N SER A 15 7.15 8.06 41.91
CA SER A 15 6.97 6.80 41.19
C SER A 15 6.18 5.80 42.03
N GLU A 16 5.29 5.07 41.40
CA GLU A 16 4.58 3.93 41.99
C GLU A 16 4.81 2.66 41.17
N ASN A 17 4.67 1.50 41.81
CA ASN A 17 4.69 0.24 41.08
C ASN A 17 3.42 0.12 40.26
N LEU A 18 3.55 -0.40 39.03
CA LEU A 18 2.40 -0.76 38.23
C LEU A 18 1.57 -1.81 38.99
N PRO A 19 0.24 -1.66 39.11
CA PRO A 19 -0.61 -2.68 39.72
C PRO A 19 -0.39 -4.05 39.08
N SER A 20 -0.42 -5.12 39.89
CA SER A 20 -0.08 -6.47 39.42
C SER A 20 -1.00 -6.95 38.30
N ASP A 21 -2.28 -6.59 38.35
CA ASP A 21 -3.30 -6.85 37.32
C ASP A 21 -3.07 -6.06 36.02
N TRP A 22 -2.23 -5.02 36.03
CA TRP A 22 -1.93 -4.18 34.87
C TRP A 22 -0.57 -4.50 34.24
N THR A 23 0.18 -5.46 34.77
CA THR A 23 1.55 -5.78 34.34
C THR A 23 1.69 -5.99 32.83
N TYR A 24 0.69 -6.63 32.22
CA TYR A 24 0.66 -6.94 30.79
C TYR A 24 -0.02 -5.85 29.93
N LEU A 25 -0.57 -4.80 30.54
CA LEU A 25 -1.19 -3.68 29.84
C LEU A 25 -0.15 -2.61 29.44
N GLY A 26 -0.39 -1.96 28.31
CA GLY A 26 0.39 -0.81 27.85
C GLY A 26 -0.40 0.01 26.85
N GLY A 27 0.27 1.00 26.25
CA GLY A 27 -0.28 1.83 25.18
C GLY A 27 -1.70 2.31 25.44
N SER A 28 -2.58 2.16 24.44
CA SER A 28 -3.97 2.62 24.49
C SER A 28 -4.83 1.90 25.55
N ALA A 29 -4.56 0.63 25.85
CA ALA A 29 -5.31 -0.13 26.85
C ALA A 29 -5.06 0.41 28.27
N LEU A 30 -3.79 0.70 28.58
CA LEU A 30 -3.43 1.28 29.88
C LEU A 30 -3.98 2.71 30.03
N ILE A 31 -3.89 3.52 28.96
CA ILE A 31 -4.49 4.86 28.93
C ILE A 31 -5.99 4.80 29.21
N ALA A 32 -6.73 3.93 28.51
CA ALA A 32 -8.17 3.80 28.69
C ALA A 32 -8.55 3.40 30.12
N LYS A 33 -7.77 2.48 30.71
CA LYS A 33 -7.95 2.05 32.11
C LYS A 33 -7.75 3.20 33.09
N ILE A 34 -6.67 3.96 32.94
CA ILE A 34 -6.34 5.09 33.82
C ILE A 34 -7.39 6.19 33.68
N LEU A 35 -7.79 6.56 32.46
CA LEU A 35 -8.78 7.62 32.25
C LEU A 35 -10.14 7.27 32.87
N ASN A 36 -10.61 6.03 32.72
CA ASN A 36 -11.86 5.59 33.37
C ASN A 36 -11.81 5.62 34.90
N LYS A 37 -10.65 5.29 35.46
CA LYS A 37 -10.49 5.20 36.92
C LYS A 37 -10.26 6.57 37.55
N GLU A 38 -9.54 7.46 36.87
CA GLU A 38 -8.91 8.62 37.50
C GLU A 38 -9.30 9.98 36.91
N VAL A 39 -9.97 10.03 35.75
CA VAL A 39 -10.37 11.30 35.12
C VAL A 39 -11.90 11.43 35.13
N PRO A 40 -12.46 12.48 35.76
CA PRO A 40 -13.89 12.73 35.70
C PRO A 40 -14.35 12.96 34.23
N PRO A 41 -15.28 12.16 33.68
CA PRO A 41 -15.64 12.27 32.27
C PRO A 41 -16.22 13.63 31.83
N LEU A 42 -16.70 14.42 32.79
CA LEU A 42 -17.26 15.76 32.56
C LEU A 42 -16.28 16.91 32.84
N CYS A 43 -15.04 16.65 33.28
CA CYS A 43 -14.07 17.72 33.57
C CYS A 43 -13.75 18.56 32.33
N ASP A 44 -13.28 19.79 32.52
CA ASP A 44 -12.72 20.58 31.43
C ASP A 44 -11.46 19.86 30.87
N PRO A 45 -11.40 19.53 29.57
CA PRO A 45 -10.21 18.92 28.96
C PRO A 45 -8.92 19.72 29.13
N LEU A 46 -8.98 21.04 29.28
CA LEU A 46 -7.79 21.86 29.52
C LEU A 46 -7.57 22.16 31.01
N GLY A 47 -8.53 21.78 31.86
CA GLY A 47 -8.50 21.99 33.30
C GLY A 47 -7.56 21.06 34.08
N PRO A 48 -7.43 21.29 35.40
CA PRO A 48 -6.52 20.54 36.28
C PRO A 48 -6.97 19.11 36.57
N GLU A 49 -8.26 18.79 36.43
CA GLU A 49 -8.78 17.42 36.66
C GLU A 49 -8.48 16.46 35.50
N ASN A 50 -8.19 16.99 34.30
CA ASN A 50 -7.75 16.15 33.18
C ASN A 50 -6.29 15.76 33.34
N LYS A 51 -5.95 14.56 32.87
CA LYS A 51 -4.59 14.02 32.91
C LYS A 51 -4.02 13.89 31.50
N LEU A 52 -2.72 14.18 31.36
CA LEU A 52 -1.96 13.78 30.17
C LEU A 52 -1.18 12.51 30.52
N ILE A 53 -1.35 11.47 29.70
CA ILE A 53 -0.73 10.16 29.93
C ILE A 53 0.14 9.82 28.72
N ILE A 54 1.40 9.50 28.98
CA ILE A 54 2.33 8.94 27.98
C ILE A 54 2.56 7.48 28.34
N ALA A 55 2.20 6.54 27.48
CA ALA A 55 2.33 5.10 27.76
C ALA A 55 2.99 4.36 26.60
N CYS A 56 3.98 3.52 26.90
CA CYS A 56 4.58 2.62 25.91
C CYS A 56 3.87 1.26 25.90
N GLY A 57 4.05 0.51 24.81
CA GLY A 57 3.63 -0.88 24.76
C GLY A 57 4.39 -1.78 25.76
N PRO A 58 3.82 -2.93 26.15
CA PRO A 58 4.44 -3.91 27.03
C PRO A 58 5.67 -4.60 26.47
N LEU A 59 6.03 -4.35 25.21
CA LEU A 59 7.18 -4.95 24.52
C LEU A 59 8.17 -3.89 23.97
N ALA A 60 7.99 -2.61 24.29
CA ALA A 60 8.66 -1.51 23.61
C ALA A 60 10.19 -1.50 23.75
N GLY A 61 10.72 -1.73 24.94
CA GLY A 61 12.16 -1.72 25.23
C GLY A 61 12.90 -2.97 24.74
N THR A 62 12.20 -3.92 24.12
CA THR A 62 12.77 -5.17 23.61
C THR A 62 13.41 -4.98 22.23
N ARG A 63 14.03 -6.06 21.71
CA ARG A 63 14.57 -6.11 20.34
C ARG A 63 13.54 -6.57 19.30
N ALA A 64 12.29 -6.81 19.69
CA ALA A 64 11.27 -7.22 18.75
C ALA A 64 10.90 -6.04 17.82
N PRO A 65 10.83 -6.27 16.51
CA PRO A 65 10.71 -5.18 15.55
C PRO A 65 9.31 -4.54 15.63
N GLN A 66 9.25 -3.23 15.36
CA GLN A 66 8.02 -2.42 15.34
C GLN A 66 7.18 -2.33 16.63
N LEU A 67 7.65 -2.85 17.75
CA LEU A 67 6.97 -2.78 19.05
C LEU A 67 7.30 -1.53 19.88
N GLY A 68 8.06 -0.58 19.31
CA GLY A 68 8.51 0.63 20.00
C GLY A 68 7.54 1.81 19.95
N ARG A 69 6.26 1.62 19.57
CA ARG A 69 5.28 2.73 19.53
C ARG A 69 4.98 3.26 20.93
N VAL A 70 4.64 4.54 20.99
CA VAL A 70 4.21 5.24 22.20
C VAL A 70 2.84 5.89 21.98
N SER A 71 1.98 5.76 22.97
CA SER A 71 0.64 6.32 23.00
C SER A 71 0.61 7.54 23.91
N VAL A 72 -0.05 8.60 23.46
CA VAL A 72 -0.38 9.79 24.25
C VAL A 72 -1.89 9.81 24.44
N GLY A 73 -2.39 10.07 25.64
CA GLY A 73 -3.83 10.08 25.88
C GLY A 73 -4.29 11.02 26.99
N ALA A 74 -5.52 11.49 26.84
CA ALA A 74 -6.23 12.39 27.76
C ALA A 74 -7.73 12.41 27.43
N LYS A 75 -8.52 13.18 28.19
CA LYS A 75 -9.77 13.73 27.65
C LYS A 75 -9.43 14.79 26.59
N SER A 76 -9.95 14.64 25.38
CA SER A 76 -9.64 15.52 24.24
C SER A 76 -10.37 16.87 24.34
N PRO A 77 -9.68 18.00 24.12
CA PRO A 77 -10.32 19.30 23.96
C PRO A 77 -11.02 19.47 22.60
N LEU A 78 -10.68 18.65 21.60
CA LEU A 78 -11.29 18.66 20.27
C LEU A 78 -12.60 17.87 20.23
N THR A 79 -12.59 16.62 20.71
CA THR A 79 -13.74 15.71 20.63
C THR A 79 -14.55 15.63 21.93
N GLN A 80 -14.01 16.15 23.04
CA GLN A 80 -14.62 16.12 24.38
C GLN A 80 -14.87 14.70 24.95
N GLY A 81 -14.23 13.69 24.35
CA GLY A 81 -14.23 12.30 24.79
C GLY A 81 -12.85 11.81 25.17
N ILE A 82 -12.72 10.50 25.33
CA ILE A 82 -11.41 9.86 25.42
C ILE A 82 -10.66 10.02 24.09
N LYS A 83 -9.34 10.22 24.18
CA LYS A 83 -8.47 10.17 23.02
C LYS A 83 -7.15 9.49 23.36
N GLU A 84 -6.72 8.65 22.44
CA GLU A 84 -5.34 8.24 22.28
C GLU A 84 -4.85 8.73 20.91
N ALA A 85 -3.58 9.11 20.85
CA ALA A 85 -2.85 9.31 19.62
C ALA A 85 -1.48 8.62 19.71
N ASN A 86 -1.14 7.87 18.67
CA ASN A 86 0.06 7.05 18.63
C ASN A 86 1.21 7.72 17.86
N SER A 87 2.44 7.46 18.25
CA SER A 87 3.64 7.91 17.53
C SER A 87 4.74 6.86 17.47
N GLY A 88 5.59 7.00 16.45
CA GLY A 88 6.87 6.29 16.35
C GLY A 88 7.98 7.03 17.11
N GLY A 89 9.23 6.80 16.71
CA GLY A 89 10.40 7.34 17.41
C GLY A 89 10.97 6.39 18.47
N PRO A 90 12.08 6.75 19.10
CA PRO A 90 12.71 5.93 20.13
C PRO A 90 12.06 6.06 21.53
N ALA A 91 11.18 7.05 21.73
CA ALA A 91 10.64 7.40 23.05
C ALA A 91 9.96 6.23 23.78
N GLY A 92 9.12 5.44 23.08
CA GLY A 92 8.46 4.27 23.68
C GLY A 92 9.45 3.23 24.19
N GLN A 93 10.53 2.99 23.46
CA GLN A 93 11.58 2.05 23.87
C GLN A 93 12.40 2.58 25.05
N TYR A 94 12.65 3.90 25.07
CA TYR A 94 13.42 4.53 26.14
C TYR A 94 12.65 4.52 27.45
N LEU A 95 11.34 4.78 27.44
CA LEU A 95 10.47 4.66 28.62
C LEU A 95 10.60 3.28 29.27
N ASP A 96 10.46 2.22 28.48
CA ASP A 96 10.49 0.85 28.97
C ASP A 96 11.89 0.45 29.48
N ARG A 97 12.96 0.87 28.79
CA ARG A 97 14.35 0.68 29.26
C ARG A 97 14.65 1.43 30.55
N LEU A 98 14.02 2.58 30.77
CA LEU A 98 14.07 3.34 32.01
C LEU A 98 13.16 2.73 33.11
N GLY A 99 12.53 1.59 32.85
CA GLY A 99 11.68 0.87 33.81
C GLY A 99 10.29 1.45 33.98
N LEU A 100 9.87 2.35 33.09
CA LEU A 100 8.58 3.05 33.11
C LEU A 100 7.62 2.47 32.09
N ARG A 101 6.39 2.19 32.50
CA ARG A 101 5.30 1.83 31.58
C ARG A 101 4.50 3.06 31.14
N ALA A 102 4.34 4.02 32.05
CA ALA A 102 3.64 5.26 31.77
C ALA A 102 4.18 6.43 32.60
N ILE A 103 3.95 7.64 32.08
CA ILE A 103 4.07 8.92 32.79
C ILE A 103 2.68 9.54 32.84
N ILE A 104 2.26 10.02 34.01
CA ILE A 104 0.97 10.67 34.23
C ILE A 104 1.23 12.08 34.76
N PHE A 105 0.77 13.08 34.01
CA PHE A 105 0.78 14.47 34.44
C PHE A 105 -0.59 14.86 34.99
N GLU A 106 -0.59 15.43 36.19
CA GLU A 106 -1.78 15.76 36.97
C GLU A 106 -1.79 17.25 37.31
N GLU A 107 -3.00 17.79 37.52
CA GLU A 107 -3.23 19.19 37.91
C GLU A 107 -2.70 20.18 36.86
N ALA A 108 -2.46 21.43 37.21
CA ALA A 108 -1.88 22.45 36.33
C ALA A 108 -0.97 23.39 37.17
N PRO A 109 0.06 24.01 36.56
CA PRO A 109 0.94 24.93 37.28
C PRO A 109 0.18 26.20 37.68
N ARG A 110 0.38 26.66 38.91
CA ARG A 110 -0.29 27.87 39.44
C ARG A 110 0.44 29.17 39.10
N ASP A 111 1.70 29.08 38.68
CA ASP A 111 2.60 30.22 38.49
C ASP A 111 2.78 30.63 37.01
N GLY A 112 2.09 29.94 36.09
CA GLY A 112 2.16 30.22 34.65
C GLY A 112 3.50 29.89 33.99
N LYS A 113 4.42 29.25 34.72
CA LYS A 113 5.74 28.87 34.21
C LYS A 113 5.68 27.66 33.30
N LEU A 114 6.65 27.56 32.42
CA LEU A 114 6.88 26.37 31.61
C LEU A 114 7.87 25.43 32.30
N TYR A 115 7.69 24.13 32.07
CA TYR A 115 8.55 23.07 32.60
C TYR A 115 8.94 22.08 31.52
N CYS A 116 10.14 21.50 31.67
CA CYS A 116 10.54 20.27 31.03
C CYS A 116 10.65 19.16 32.08
N LEU A 117 10.21 17.95 31.74
CA LEU A 117 10.49 16.76 32.56
C LEU A 117 11.73 16.06 32.01
N PHE A 118 12.82 16.01 32.79
CA PHE A 118 14.01 15.23 32.44
C PHE A 118 13.98 13.88 33.16
N ILE A 119 14.19 12.80 32.42
CA ILE A 119 14.25 11.43 32.95
C ILE A 119 15.52 10.76 32.45
N SER A 120 16.31 10.25 33.38
CA SER A 120 17.43 9.33 33.13
C SER A 120 17.30 8.09 34.01
N ARG A 121 18.27 7.17 33.94
CA ARG A 121 18.32 6.00 34.83
C ARG A 121 18.26 6.39 36.31
N ASP A 122 18.93 7.49 36.67
CA ASP A 122 19.22 7.81 38.07
C ASP A 122 18.24 8.85 38.66
N LYS A 123 17.53 9.61 37.82
CA LYS A 123 16.61 10.66 38.30
C LYS A 123 15.46 10.96 37.33
N ALA A 124 14.39 11.50 37.89
CA ALA A 124 13.30 12.15 37.16
C ALA A 124 12.95 13.47 37.85
N GLU A 125 13.06 14.59 37.15
CA GLU A 125 12.88 15.94 37.73
C GLU A 125 12.21 16.92 36.77
N LEU A 126 11.39 17.82 37.32
CA LEU A 126 10.86 18.97 36.60
C LEU A 126 11.89 20.10 36.63
N ILE A 127 12.16 20.67 35.45
CA ILE A 127 13.13 21.74 35.23
C ILE A 127 12.37 22.96 34.68
N PRO A 128 12.56 24.17 35.23
CA PRO A 128 12.01 25.38 34.64
C PRO A 128 12.45 25.55 33.18
N ALA A 129 11.52 25.93 32.31
CA ALA A 129 11.69 25.95 30.86
C ALA A 129 11.16 27.23 30.21
N ASP A 130 11.03 28.32 30.97
CA ASP A 130 10.59 29.62 30.43
C ASP A 130 11.54 30.16 29.34
N GLU A 131 12.81 29.72 29.33
CA GLU A 131 13.77 30.02 28.25
C GLU A 131 13.32 29.49 26.88
N TYR A 132 12.44 28.49 26.84
CA TYR A 132 11.92 27.89 25.61
C TYR A 132 10.53 28.42 25.21
N ARG A 133 9.99 29.39 25.93
CA ARG A 133 8.68 29.96 25.66
C ARG A 133 8.60 30.51 24.23
N GLY A 134 7.52 30.19 23.53
CA GLY A 134 7.31 30.62 22.15
C GLY A 134 8.17 29.91 21.09
N MET A 135 9.16 29.08 21.48
CA MET A 135 9.92 28.29 20.52
C MET A 135 9.02 27.27 19.84
N LYS A 136 9.20 27.15 18.53
CA LYS A 136 8.60 26.10 17.70
C LYS A 136 9.39 24.79 17.83
N ASN A 137 8.82 23.68 17.36
CA ASN A 137 9.35 22.34 17.65
C ASN A 137 10.80 22.13 17.16
N TYR A 138 11.16 22.60 15.96
CA TYR A 138 12.51 22.37 15.44
C TYR A 138 13.57 23.19 16.20
N GLU A 139 13.25 24.44 16.54
CA GLU A 139 14.10 25.30 17.37
C GLU A 139 14.27 24.74 18.79
N LEU A 140 13.16 24.37 19.44
CA LEU A 140 13.14 23.78 20.78
C LEU A 140 14.02 22.54 20.87
N VAL A 141 13.86 21.61 19.94
CA VAL A 141 14.58 20.33 19.96
C VAL A 141 16.05 20.53 19.66
N SER A 142 16.40 21.48 18.78
CA SER A 142 17.80 21.87 18.58
C SER A 142 18.44 22.40 19.87
N ALA A 143 17.75 23.29 20.59
CA ALA A 143 18.24 23.83 21.87
C ALA A 143 18.39 22.73 22.94
N ILE A 144 17.44 21.80 23.03
CA ILE A 144 17.51 20.66 23.96
C ILE A 144 18.70 19.74 23.62
N HIS A 145 18.92 19.40 22.35
CA HIS A 145 20.05 18.56 21.96
C HIS A 145 21.40 19.23 22.22
N GLN A 146 21.49 20.55 22.07
CA GLN A 146 22.69 21.32 22.43
C GLN A 146 22.96 21.30 23.95
N LYS A 147 21.90 21.40 24.77
CA LYS A 147 22.02 21.44 26.24
C LYS A 147 22.29 20.07 26.87
N TYR A 148 21.74 19.00 26.30
CA TYR A 148 21.80 17.65 26.88
C TYR A 148 22.64 16.70 26.02
N SER A 149 22.06 16.14 24.96
CA SER A 149 22.73 15.29 23.98
C SER A 149 21.81 15.07 22.79
N ASP A 150 22.38 14.84 21.61
CA ASP A 150 21.68 14.39 20.40
C ASP A 150 21.12 12.95 20.49
N LYS A 151 21.42 12.22 21.57
CA LYS A 151 20.96 10.83 21.80
C LYS A 151 19.71 10.74 22.68
N VAL A 152 19.24 11.85 23.24
CA VAL A 152 17.99 11.85 24.02
C VAL A 152 16.79 11.77 23.07
N ALA A 153 15.70 11.16 23.52
CA ALA A 153 14.42 11.32 22.84
C ALA A 153 13.67 12.52 23.44
N VAL A 154 13.07 13.34 22.59
CA VAL A 154 12.29 14.50 23.03
C VAL A 154 10.84 14.29 22.63
N ILE A 155 9.93 14.39 23.60
CA ILE A 155 8.49 14.54 23.39
C ILE A 155 8.17 16.01 23.70
N SER A 156 7.57 16.74 22.79
CA SER A 156 7.49 18.20 22.82
C SER A 156 6.14 18.72 22.38
N THR A 157 5.87 19.97 22.73
CA THR A 157 4.79 20.74 22.14
C THR A 157 5.30 22.06 21.56
N GLY A 158 4.85 22.35 20.34
CA GLY A 158 5.17 23.57 19.63
C GLY A 158 4.33 24.76 20.13
N LEU A 159 4.27 25.78 19.29
CA LEU A 159 3.52 27.01 19.57
C LEU A 159 2.02 26.74 19.76
N ALA A 160 1.43 25.83 18.98
CA ALA A 160 0.00 25.55 19.05
C ALA A 160 -0.43 24.91 20.38
N GLY A 161 0.38 24.01 20.93
CA GLY A 161 0.04 23.40 22.22
C GLY A 161 0.31 24.34 23.39
N GLU A 162 1.38 25.14 23.35
CA GLU A 162 1.63 26.21 24.33
C GLU A 162 0.45 27.21 24.40
N ARG A 163 -0.13 27.54 23.25
CA ARG A 163 -1.35 28.37 23.12
C ARG A 163 -2.67 27.61 23.33
N GLN A 164 -2.59 26.31 23.63
CA GLN A 164 -3.72 25.43 23.92
C GLN A 164 -4.77 25.34 22.80
N TYR A 165 -4.34 25.43 21.54
CA TYR A 165 -5.23 25.29 20.40
C TYR A 165 -5.71 23.85 20.21
N LYS A 166 -7.01 23.67 19.95
CA LYS A 166 -7.63 22.33 19.89
C LYS A 166 -7.08 21.41 18.78
N GLY A 167 -6.44 21.96 17.76
CA GLY A 167 -5.74 21.22 16.70
C GLY A 167 -4.27 20.86 17.01
N ALA A 168 -3.78 21.15 18.23
CA ALA A 168 -2.37 20.95 18.58
C ALA A 168 -1.96 19.48 18.72
N SER A 169 -0.80 19.14 18.17
CA SER A 169 -0.16 17.82 18.26
C SER A 169 0.86 17.75 19.40
N VAL A 170 1.18 16.51 19.81
CA VAL A 170 2.40 16.22 20.57
C VAL A 170 3.45 15.68 19.60
N SER A 171 4.59 16.34 19.52
CA SER A 171 5.67 16.02 18.57
C SER A 171 6.77 15.23 19.24
N LEU A 172 7.35 14.28 18.53
CA LEU A 172 8.37 13.36 19.03
C LEU A 172 9.53 13.30 18.04
N THR A 173 10.74 13.18 18.58
CA THR A 173 11.93 12.94 17.76
C THR A 173 11.91 11.54 17.13
N ASP A 174 12.44 11.43 15.92
CA ASP A 174 12.78 10.15 15.32
C ASP A 174 14.21 9.70 15.70
N ILE A 175 14.71 8.64 15.05
CA ILE A 175 16.05 8.09 15.32
C ILE A 175 17.22 9.02 14.97
N PHE A 176 16.96 10.11 14.23
CA PHE A 176 17.95 11.13 13.88
C PHE A 176 17.75 12.43 14.68
N GLY A 177 16.86 12.42 15.67
CA GLY A 177 16.55 13.60 16.47
C GLY A 177 15.57 14.55 15.80
N ASP A 178 14.89 14.15 14.72
CA ASP A 178 14.01 15.03 13.97
C ASP A 178 12.59 15.05 14.56
N PRO A 179 12.02 16.21 14.97
CA PRO A 179 10.73 16.27 15.65
C PRO A 179 9.51 16.21 14.71
N SER A 180 9.57 15.35 13.70
CA SER A 180 8.53 15.19 12.68
C SER A 180 7.56 14.02 12.94
N ARG A 181 7.75 13.27 14.05
CA ARG A 181 6.76 12.27 14.48
C ARG A 181 5.72 12.93 15.34
N ASN A 182 4.46 12.58 15.17
CA ASN A 182 3.39 13.23 15.91
C ASN A 182 2.41 12.19 16.46
N ALA A 183 2.15 12.27 17.76
CA ALA A 183 0.88 11.85 18.33
C ALA A 183 -0.11 13.00 18.07
N ALA A 184 -0.61 13.06 16.83
CA ALA A 184 -1.15 14.29 16.27
C ALA A 184 -2.58 14.61 16.74
N ARG A 185 -3.44 13.59 16.73
CA ARG A 185 -4.88 13.80 16.59
C ARG A 185 -5.56 14.08 17.93
N GLY A 186 -6.60 14.91 17.90
CA GLY A 186 -7.49 15.13 19.04
C GLY A 186 -7.01 16.17 20.05
N GLY A 187 -6.02 17.01 19.72
CA GLY A 187 -5.67 18.18 20.53
C GLY A 187 -4.89 17.87 21.80
N LEU A 188 -4.16 16.75 21.83
CA LEU A 188 -3.37 16.35 23.00
C LEU A 188 -2.19 17.28 23.27
N GLY A 189 -1.71 18.00 22.24
CA GLY A 189 -0.72 19.07 22.40
C GLY A 189 -1.24 20.22 23.27
N ALA A 190 -2.52 20.56 23.15
CA ALA A 190 -3.14 21.58 24.00
C ALA A 190 -3.27 21.13 25.45
N VAL A 191 -3.57 19.84 25.67
CA VAL A 191 -3.54 19.28 27.03
C VAL A 191 -2.14 19.34 27.60
N MET A 192 -1.11 19.01 26.82
CA MET A 192 0.29 19.14 27.22
C MET A 192 0.66 20.58 27.60
N GLY A 193 0.29 21.57 26.79
CA GLY A 193 0.50 22.98 27.13
C GLY A 193 -0.33 23.46 28.31
N SER A 194 -1.54 22.93 28.54
CA SER A 194 -2.36 23.28 29.72
C SER A 194 -1.75 22.80 31.04
N LYS A 195 -0.85 21.81 30.97
CA LYS A 195 -0.01 21.36 32.07
C LYS A 195 1.27 22.20 32.24
N GLY A 196 1.45 23.25 31.43
CA GLY A 196 2.69 24.04 31.36
C GLY A 196 3.92 23.21 30.95
N LEU A 197 3.70 22.06 30.30
CA LEU A 197 4.77 21.14 29.93
C LEU A 197 5.25 21.46 28.51
N LYS A 198 6.48 21.95 28.37
CA LYS A 198 7.08 22.26 27.08
C LYS A 198 7.71 21.04 26.41
N ALA A 199 8.39 20.20 27.19
CA ALA A 199 8.99 18.96 26.70
C ALA A 199 9.19 17.89 27.79
N ILE A 200 9.34 16.64 27.36
CA ILE A 200 9.83 15.50 28.13
C ILE A 200 11.11 15.02 27.45
N ILE A 201 12.19 14.94 28.21
CA ILE A 201 13.53 14.59 27.74
C ILE A 201 13.87 13.23 28.33
N LEU A 202 14.01 12.22 27.47
CA LEU A 202 14.31 10.85 27.86
C LEU A 202 15.75 10.53 27.51
N ASP A 203 16.59 10.37 28.52
CA ASP A 203 17.98 9.96 28.37
C ASP A 203 18.13 8.46 28.71
N PRO A 204 18.32 7.58 27.71
CA PRO A 204 18.48 6.15 27.93
C PRO A 204 19.91 5.76 28.34
N ALA A 205 20.82 6.73 28.51
CA ALA A 205 22.21 6.44 28.86
C ALA A 205 22.31 5.64 30.17
N GLY A 206 23.13 4.59 30.15
CA GLY A 206 23.32 3.70 31.30
C GLY A 206 22.13 2.77 31.62
N ALA A 207 20.99 2.87 30.94
CA ALA A 207 19.84 2.00 31.16
C ALA A 207 20.11 0.59 30.61
N GLU A 208 19.81 -0.43 31.42
CA GLU A 208 19.97 -1.84 31.08
C GLU A 208 19.02 -2.29 29.96
N GLN A 209 19.26 -3.49 29.42
CA GLN A 209 18.28 -4.15 28.56
C GLN A 209 17.09 -4.61 29.41
N VAL A 210 15.89 -4.57 28.85
CA VAL A 210 14.70 -5.08 29.54
C VAL A 210 14.83 -6.59 29.82
N ALA A 211 14.35 -7.02 30.99
CA ALA A 211 14.34 -8.43 31.34
C ALA A 211 13.39 -9.23 30.43
N ILE A 212 13.84 -10.44 30.06
CA ILE A 212 13.08 -11.43 29.26
C ILE A 212 13.19 -12.76 30.00
N ALA A 213 12.06 -13.31 30.44
CA ALA A 213 12.00 -14.55 31.21
C ALA A 213 12.51 -15.77 30.44
N ASP A 214 12.18 -15.88 29.15
CA ASP A 214 12.64 -16.93 28.24
C ASP A 214 13.29 -16.31 26.99
N GLN A 215 14.61 -16.22 27.00
CA GLN A 215 15.41 -15.63 25.93
C GLN A 215 15.33 -16.41 24.61
N ASP A 216 15.26 -17.74 24.67
CA ASP A 216 15.31 -18.59 23.48
C ASP A 216 13.97 -18.58 22.75
N ALA A 217 12.86 -18.70 23.49
CA ALA A 217 11.52 -18.53 22.93
C ALA A 217 11.32 -17.14 22.32
N PHE A 218 11.83 -16.10 22.99
CA PHE A 218 11.75 -14.72 22.48
C PHE A 218 12.51 -14.57 21.16
N ARG A 219 13.77 -15.02 21.10
CA ARG A 219 14.61 -14.93 19.89
C ARG A 219 14.04 -15.72 18.72
N LYS A 220 13.53 -16.93 18.98
CA LYS A 220 12.88 -17.77 17.97
C LYS A 220 11.67 -17.05 17.37
N THR A 221 10.77 -16.55 18.23
CA THR A 221 9.56 -15.82 17.81
C THR A 221 9.91 -14.57 16.99
N VAL A 222 10.90 -13.79 17.43
CA VAL A 222 11.35 -12.59 16.69
C VAL A 222 11.94 -12.95 15.33
N ARG A 223 12.73 -14.03 15.24
CA ARG A 223 13.33 -14.46 13.97
C ARG A 223 12.27 -14.90 12.97
N GLU A 224 11.33 -15.74 13.40
CA GLU A 224 10.20 -16.20 12.58
C GLU A 224 9.36 -15.01 12.10
N TRP A 225 9.04 -14.08 12.99
CA TRP A 225 8.25 -12.90 12.63
C TRP A 225 9.01 -11.97 11.66
N ALA A 226 10.30 -11.72 11.91
CA ALA A 226 11.11 -10.91 11.01
C ALA A 226 11.21 -11.52 9.59
N ASP A 227 11.20 -12.85 9.49
CA ASP A 227 11.15 -13.55 8.20
C ASP A 227 9.82 -13.33 7.48
N ILE A 228 8.69 -13.47 8.19
CA ILE A 228 7.36 -13.13 7.65
C ILE A 228 7.33 -11.69 7.12
N LEU A 229 7.81 -10.72 7.91
CA LEU A 229 7.75 -9.31 7.51
C LEU A 229 8.62 -8.99 6.29
N LYS A 230 9.74 -9.69 6.09
CA LYS A 230 10.63 -9.49 4.94
C LYS A 230 10.01 -9.95 3.61
N HIS A 231 9.16 -10.98 3.68
CA HIS A 231 8.51 -11.55 2.50
C HIS A 231 7.07 -11.05 2.30
N ASP A 232 6.57 -10.18 3.18
CA ASP A 232 5.23 -9.59 3.04
C ASP A 232 5.23 -8.46 1.99
N VAL A 233 4.34 -8.61 1.00
CA VAL A 233 4.19 -7.68 -0.12
C VAL A 233 3.84 -6.26 0.34
N SER A 234 2.96 -6.12 1.34
CA SER A 234 2.52 -4.79 1.80
C SER A 234 3.67 -4.04 2.47
N ILE A 235 4.48 -4.76 3.25
CA ILE A 235 5.66 -4.19 3.93
C ILE A 235 6.75 -3.81 2.92
N SER A 236 6.95 -4.61 1.88
CA SER A 236 7.84 -4.26 0.75
C SER A 236 7.43 -2.94 0.08
N LEU A 237 6.13 -2.77 -0.20
CA LEU A 237 5.59 -1.52 -0.76
C LEU A 237 5.81 -0.32 0.16
N TYR A 238 5.55 -0.46 1.48
CA TYR A 238 5.83 0.60 2.45
C TYR A 238 7.33 0.96 2.53
N SER A 239 8.21 -0.05 2.54
CA SER A 239 9.66 0.16 2.65
C SER A 239 10.22 0.94 1.48
N ARG A 240 9.62 0.75 0.30
CA ARG A 240 10.04 1.43 -0.91
C ARG A 240 9.38 2.78 -1.10
N PHE A 241 8.06 2.87 -1.08
CA PHE A 241 7.34 4.08 -1.50
C PHE A 241 6.91 4.95 -0.32
N GLY A 242 7.11 4.47 0.91
CA GLY A 242 6.49 5.02 2.09
C GLY A 242 4.98 4.85 2.08
N THR A 243 4.29 5.50 3.02
CA THR A 243 2.82 5.60 2.94
C THR A 243 2.30 6.29 1.67
N PRO A 244 3.04 7.20 0.96
CA PRO A 244 2.56 7.80 -0.29
C PRO A 244 2.23 6.81 -1.43
N PHE A 245 2.61 5.53 -1.32
CA PHE A 245 2.08 4.49 -2.23
C PHE A 245 0.54 4.49 -2.27
N ALA A 246 -0.11 4.85 -1.15
CA ALA A 246 -1.56 4.88 -1.03
C ALA A 246 -2.23 5.95 -1.90
N ILE A 247 -1.50 6.94 -2.44
CA ILE A 247 -2.06 7.97 -3.33
C ILE A 247 -2.73 7.35 -4.55
N THR A 248 -1.99 6.51 -5.30
CA THR A 248 -2.53 5.86 -6.50
C THR A 248 -3.65 4.89 -6.16
N ASN A 249 -3.48 4.14 -5.06
CA ASN A 249 -4.49 3.19 -4.59
C ASN A 249 -5.81 3.89 -4.20
N SER A 250 -5.75 4.97 -3.42
CA SER A 250 -6.92 5.75 -3.01
C SER A 250 -7.58 6.45 -4.19
N ALA A 251 -6.80 7.05 -5.10
CA ALA A 251 -7.35 7.65 -6.32
C ALA A 251 -8.07 6.62 -7.20
N GLY A 252 -7.52 5.39 -7.30
CA GLY A 252 -8.14 4.29 -8.04
C GLY A 252 -9.43 3.75 -7.41
N HIS A 253 -9.49 3.72 -6.07
CA HIS A 253 -10.71 3.44 -5.32
C HIS A 253 -11.73 4.59 -5.37
N GLY A 254 -11.33 5.79 -5.77
CA GLY A 254 -12.16 6.98 -5.69
C GLY A 254 -12.29 7.53 -4.26
N SER A 255 -11.30 7.31 -3.41
CA SER A 255 -11.30 7.75 -2.01
C SER A 255 -10.27 8.83 -1.69
N LEU A 256 -9.44 9.28 -2.64
CA LEU A 256 -8.44 10.32 -2.40
C LEU A 256 -9.12 11.71 -2.42
N PRO A 257 -9.18 12.46 -1.30
CA PRO A 257 -9.92 13.71 -1.26
C PRO A 257 -9.29 14.77 -2.16
N ALA A 258 -10.15 15.45 -2.92
CA ALA A 258 -9.82 16.67 -3.65
C ALA A 258 -10.83 17.76 -3.34
N MET A 259 -10.33 18.99 -3.15
CA MET A 259 -11.15 20.21 -3.09
C MET A 259 -12.24 20.14 -2.01
N ASN A 260 -11.82 19.84 -0.77
CA ASN A 260 -12.69 19.59 0.38
C ASN A 260 -13.74 18.48 0.09
N TYR A 261 -13.23 17.29 -0.25
CA TYR A 261 -14.04 16.09 -0.54
C TYR A 261 -15.11 16.32 -1.62
N ARG A 262 -14.75 16.97 -2.74
CA ARG A 262 -15.62 17.06 -3.94
C ARG A 262 -15.32 15.99 -4.97
N SER A 263 -14.07 15.57 -5.06
CA SER A 263 -13.65 14.45 -5.89
C SER A 263 -12.88 13.44 -5.04
N GLY A 264 -13.05 12.17 -5.37
CA GLY A 264 -12.27 11.05 -4.84
C GLY A 264 -11.08 10.69 -5.73
N ARG A 265 -10.89 11.43 -6.84
CA ARG A 265 -9.80 11.29 -7.79
C ARG A 265 -9.38 12.69 -8.29
N PRO A 266 -8.42 13.34 -7.62
CA PRO A 266 -7.89 14.65 -8.02
C PRO A 266 -7.29 14.59 -9.43
N GLU A 267 -7.32 15.69 -10.16
CA GLU A 267 -6.52 15.82 -11.39
C GLU A 267 -5.02 15.82 -11.05
N ASN A 268 -4.20 15.22 -11.93
CA ASN A 268 -2.73 15.16 -11.76
C ASN A 268 -2.24 14.55 -10.43
N PHE A 269 -3.04 13.71 -9.76
CA PHE A 269 -2.65 13.04 -8.50
C PHE A 269 -1.36 12.19 -8.63
N THR A 270 -1.02 11.78 -9.86
CA THR A 270 0.21 11.04 -10.17
C THR A 270 1.47 11.85 -9.85
N ALA A 271 1.42 13.19 -9.91
CA ALA A 271 2.53 14.06 -9.54
C ALA A 271 2.91 13.91 -8.05
N VAL A 272 1.97 13.55 -7.18
CA VAL A 272 2.23 13.32 -5.75
C VAL A 272 2.20 11.84 -5.38
N SER A 273 2.25 10.94 -6.37
CA SER A 273 2.29 9.50 -6.15
C SER A 273 3.61 9.03 -5.53
N GLY A 274 3.58 7.90 -4.82
CA GLY A 274 4.78 7.25 -4.30
C GLY A 274 5.85 7.00 -5.37
N ASN A 275 5.47 6.70 -6.61
CA ASN A 275 6.39 6.51 -7.73
C ASN A 275 7.13 7.81 -8.09
N ASN A 276 6.40 8.94 -8.22
CA ASN A 276 7.03 10.21 -8.54
C ASN A 276 7.91 10.71 -7.38
N ILE A 277 7.46 10.51 -6.14
CA ILE A 277 8.27 10.81 -4.95
C ILE A 277 9.55 9.97 -4.97
N GLN A 278 9.48 8.67 -5.26
CA GLN A 278 10.68 7.83 -5.39
C GLN A 278 11.66 8.33 -6.45
N LYS A 279 11.16 8.80 -7.59
CA LYS A 279 11.97 9.44 -8.63
C LYS A 279 12.67 10.71 -8.09
N ILE A 280 11.92 11.56 -7.39
CA ILE A 280 12.46 12.76 -6.74
C ILE A 280 13.55 12.41 -5.72
N LEU A 281 13.32 11.41 -4.84
CA LEU A 281 14.32 11.00 -3.86
C LEU A 281 15.60 10.50 -4.53
N PHE A 282 15.46 9.76 -5.63
CA PHE A 282 16.59 9.26 -6.40
C PHE A 282 17.39 10.40 -7.06
N GLU A 283 16.71 11.32 -7.73
CA GLU A 283 17.35 12.43 -8.45
C GLU A 283 17.98 13.46 -7.51
N ARG A 284 17.37 13.68 -6.34
CA ARG A 284 17.74 14.77 -5.42
C ARG A 284 18.44 14.30 -4.14
N GLY A 285 18.74 13.01 -3.98
CA GLY A 285 19.46 12.48 -2.82
C GLY A 285 18.64 12.33 -1.54
N GLY A 286 17.32 12.20 -1.66
CA GLY A 286 16.42 11.87 -0.55
C GLY A 286 16.55 10.41 -0.11
N ARG A 287 15.94 10.04 1.03
CA ARG A 287 16.04 8.66 1.54
C ARG A 287 14.83 8.17 2.33
N MET A 288 14.66 6.86 2.35
CA MET A 288 13.74 6.11 3.21
C MET A 288 14.44 5.69 4.51
N HIS A 289 13.72 5.61 5.63
CA HIS A 289 14.26 5.11 6.89
C HIS A 289 13.19 4.60 7.87
N GLY A 290 13.63 3.87 8.91
CA GLY A 290 12.79 3.47 10.03
C GLY A 290 12.46 4.64 10.97
N CYS A 291 11.21 4.73 11.43
CA CYS A 291 10.81 5.75 12.40
C CYS A 291 11.35 5.48 13.81
N MET A 292 11.65 4.23 14.14
CA MET A 292 12.15 3.78 15.43
C MET A 292 13.30 2.77 15.23
N PRO A 293 14.17 2.57 16.23
CA PRO A 293 15.23 1.57 16.17
C PRO A 293 14.70 0.17 15.87
N GLY A 294 15.33 -0.53 14.92
CA GLY A 294 14.96 -1.91 14.54
C GLY A 294 13.70 -2.05 13.68
N CYS A 295 13.11 -0.94 13.19
CA CYS A 295 11.96 -1.01 12.27
C CYS A 295 12.36 -1.60 10.91
N LEU A 296 11.75 -2.73 10.53
CA LEU A 296 11.92 -3.37 9.22
C LEU A 296 11.00 -2.78 8.13
N VAL A 297 10.00 -1.98 8.49
CA VAL A 297 9.06 -1.38 7.49
C VAL A 297 9.68 -0.18 6.79
N GLN A 298 10.57 0.56 7.45
CA GLN A 298 11.34 1.67 6.87
C GLN A 298 10.57 2.69 6.01
N CYS A 299 9.29 2.92 6.31
CA CYS A 299 8.39 3.71 5.47
C CYS A 299 8.56 5.24 5.52
N SER A 300 9.45 5.77 6.36
CA SER A 300 9.57 7.21 6.53
C SER A 300 10.44 7.84 5.47
N ILE A 301 9.97 8.94 4.88
CA ILE A 301 10.68 9.71 3.84
C ILE A 301 11.34 10.94 4.45
N ILE A 302 12.63 11.12 4.16
CA ILE A 302 13.33 12.41 4.25
C ILE A 302 13.30 13.05 2.87
N TYR A 303 12.49 14.11 2.73
CA TYR A 303 12.20 14.74 1.45
C TYR A 303 13.18 15.89 1.17
N PRO A 304 13.91 15.87 0.04
CA PRO A 304 14.86 16.90 -0.35
C PRO A 304 14.24 17.97 -1.28
N ASP A 305 14.79 19.18 -1.22
CA ASP A 305 14.57 20.22 -2.23
C ASP A 305 15.36 19.93 -3.53
N LYS A 306 15.21 20.80 -4.52
CA LYS A 306 15.93 20.73 -5.81
C LYS A 306 17.46 20.73 -5.71
N ASN A 307 18.03 21.18 -4.60
CA ASN A 307 19.48 21.21 -4.35
C ASN A 307 19.94 20.06 -3.43
N GLY A 308 19.04 19.13 -3.09
CA GLY A 308 19.32 18.01 -2.20
C GLY A 308 19.29 18.35 -0.70
N LYS A 309 18.88 19.56 -0.32
CA LYS A 309 18.72 19.94 1.08
C LYS A 309 17.38 19.44 1.61
N ARG A 310 17.37 18.82 2.79
CA ARG A 310 16.14 18.38 3.48
C ARG A 310 15.15 19.56 3.64
N ILE A 311 13.90 19.34 3.23
CA ILE A 311 12.75 20.21 3.58
C ILE A 311 12.07 19.67 4.84
N CYS A 312 11.59 18.42 4.79
CA CYS A 312 10.90 17.78 5.90
C CYS A 312 11.27 16.29 6.02
N ALA A 313 10.91 15.67 7.13
CA ALA A 313 10.91 14.22 7.30
C ALA A 313 9.48 13.72 7.57
N ALA A 314 9.31 12.40 7.61
CA ALA A 314 8.02 11.73 7.76
C ALA A 314 6.98 12.15 6.70
N TYR A 315 7.40 12.41 5.45
CA TYR A 315 6.50 12.84 4.36
C TYR A 315 5.48 11.74 4.02
N GLU A 316 4.26 11.87 4.56
CA GLU A 316 3.28 10.78 4.68
C GLU A 316 2.00 11.05 3.88
N TYR A 317 1.33 9.97 3.45
CA TYR A 317 0.10 9.98 2.68
C TYR A 317 -0.96 10.98 3.19
N GLU A 318 -1.30 10.92 4.48
CA GLU A 318 -2.35 11.76 5.07
C GLU A 318 -2.03 13.25 4.90
N THR A 319 -0.77 13.65 5.15
CA THR A 319 -0.33 15.03 4.97
C THR A 319 -0.30 15.44 3.49
N ILE A 320 0.11 14.54 2.60
CA ILE A 320 0.11 14.80 1.15
C ILE A 320 -1.32 14.98 0.62
N ALA A 321 -2.26 14.16 1.11
CA ALA A 321 -3.64 14.26 0.71
C ALA A 321 -4.31 15.51 1.29
N LEU A 322 -4.23 15.75 2.60
CA LEU A 322 -4.98 16.85 3.24
C LEU A 322 -4.35 18.23 3.04
N LEU A 323 -3.02 18.34 2.96
CA LEU A 323 -2.32 19.61 2.67
C LEU A 323 -2.01 19.78 1.17
N GLY A 324 -2.25 18.74 0.36
CA GLY A 324 -2.02 18.74 -1.08
C GLY A 324 -3.33 18.61 -1.84
N THR A 325 -3.71 17.38 -2.18
CA THR A 325 -4.80 17.13 -3.14
C THR A 325 -6.15 17.69 -2.67
N ASN A 326 -6.44 17.63 -1.37
CA ASN A 326 -7.63 18.21 -0.76
C ASN A 326 -7.71 19.73 -0.94
N LEU A 327 -6.57 20.40 -1.10
CA LEU A 327 -6.44 21.82 -1.38
C LEU A 327 -6.25 22.13 -2.88
N GLY A 328 -6.23 21.10 -3.74
CA GLY A 328 -5.93 21.22 -5.17
C GLY A 328 -4.45 21.37 -5.51
N ILE A 329 -3.54 21.17 -4.54
CA ILE A 329 -2.10 21.33 -4.71
C ILE A 329 -1.47 19.97 -5.05
N THR A 330 -0.68 19.92 -6.12
CA THR A 330 0.06 18.71 -6.56
C THR A 330 1.57 18.93 -6.69
N ASP A 331 2.09 20.04 -6.16
CA ASP A 331 3.53 20.32 -6.04
C ASP A 331 4.08 19.72 -4.73
N ASN A 332 4.94 18.69 -4.84
CA ASN A 332 5.52 18.04 -3.67
C ASN A 332 6.42 18.97 -2.83
N ASP A 333 7.13 19.92 -3.45
CA ASP A 333 8.01 20.83 -2.70
C ASP A 333 7.15 21.78 -1.85
N ALA A 334 6.02 22.22 -2.38
CA ALA A 334 5.04 23.01 -1.65
C ALA A 334 4.38 22.24 -0.50
N ILE A 335 3.91 21.02 -0.77
CA ILE A 335 3.29 20.16 0.25
C ILE A 335 4.31 19.84 1.36
N ALA A 336 5.57 19.59 1.02
CA ALA A 336 6.64 19.36 1.99
C ALA A 336 6.88 20.60 2.90
N ARG A 337 6.79 21.82 2.36
CA ARG A 337 6.86 23.06 3.16
C ARG A 337 5.65 23.22 4.08
N LEU A 338 4.43 23.01 3.58
CA LEU A 338 3.20 23.07 4.39
C LEU A 338 3.26 22.06 5.55
N LYS A 339 3.70 20.84 5.25
CA LYS A 339 3.92 19.82 6.27
C LYS A 339 4.95 20.26 7.31
N PHE A 340 6.10 20.78 6.87
CA PHE A 340 7.13 21.30 7.78
C PHE A 340 6.55 22.37 8.71
N MET A 341 5.76 23.31 8.18
CA MET A 341 5.12 24.35 8.99
C MET A 341 4.17 23.77 10.04
N CYS A 342 3.34 22.77 9.68
CA CYS A 342 2.48 22.09 10.64
C CYS A 342 3.29 21.39 11.74
N ASP A 343 4.36 20.67 11.38
CA ASP A 343 5.25 20.02 12.35
C ASP A 343 5.93 21.04 13.28
N ASP A 344 6.41 22.17 12.73
CA ASP A 344 7.13 23.19 13.50
C ASP A 344 6.20 23.94 14.47
N ILE A 345 5.01 24.33 14.01
CA ILE A 345 3.97 24.95 14.85
C ILE A 345 3.42 23.95 15.88
N GLY A 346 3.42 22.65 15.56
CA GLY A 346 2.86 21.58 16.40
C GLY A 346 1.37 21.38 16.19
N LEU A 347 0.93 21.24 14.93
CA LEU A 347 -0.45 21.03 14.52
C LEU A 347 -0.67 19.64 13.91
N ASP A 348 -1.86 19.09 14.11
CA ASP A 348 -2.35 17.93 13.35
C ASP A 348 -2.50 18.30 11.86
N GLY A 349 -1.70 17.70 10.99
CA GLY A 349 -1.74 17.96 9.55
C GLY A 349 -3.07 17.61 8.88
N ILE A 350 -3.82 16.62 9.40
CA ILE A 350 -5.16 16.27 8.89
C ILE A 350 -6.14 17.38 9.25
N GLU A 351 -6.15 17.78 10.51
CA GLU A 351 -7.03 18.83 11.02
C GLU A 351 -6.75 20.18 10.36
N ALA A 352 -5.46 20.53 10.21
CA ALA A 352 -5.01 21.75 9.53
C ALA A 352 -5.40 21.75 8.05
N GLY A 353 -5.12 20.68 7.30
CA GLY A 353 -5.48 20.59 5.89
C GLY A 353 -7.00 20.60 5.65
N SER A 354 -7.77 20.03 6.57
CA SER A 354 -9.23 20.10 6.55
C SER A 354 -9.75 21.51 6.83
N ALA A 355 -9.20 22.21 7.82
CA ALA A 355 -9.51 23.61 8.11
C ALA A 355 -9.15 24.55 6.94
N LEU A 356 -8.00 24.35 6.31
CA LEU A 356 -7.61 25.08 5.09
C LEU A 356 -8.57 24.82 3.92
N GLY A 357 -9.06 23.58 3.77
CA GLY A 357 -10.08 23.24 2.78
C GLY A 357 -11.38 24.04 3.01
N VAL A 358 -11.84 24.14 4.25
CA VAL A 358 -12.99 25.00 4.63
C VAL A 358 -12.70 26.48 4.41
N ALA A 359 -11.47 26.94 4.66
CA ALA A 359 -11.08 28.32 4.38
C ALA A 359 -11.12 28.63 2.87
N ALA A 360 -10.73 27.67 2.02
CA ALA A 360 -10.84 27.78 0.58
C ALA A 360 -12.31 27.81 0.10
N GLU A 361 -13.21 27.04 0.72
CA GLU A 361 -14.67 27.16 0.47
C GLU A 361 -15.18 28.58 0.69
N ALA A 362 -14.71 29.23 1.75
CA ALA A 362 -15.09 30.59 2.11
C ALA A 362 -14.37 31.67 1.29
N GLY A 363 -13.58 31.30 0.27
CA GLY A 363 -12.82 32.23 -0.56
C GLY A 363 -11.63 32.88 0.14
N ARG A 364 -11.16 32.34 1.28
CA ARG A 364 -9.95 32.84 1.98
C ARG A 364 -8.65 32.30 1.40
N MET A 365 -8.75 31.29 0.54
CA MET A 365 -7.64 30.69 -0.20
C MET A 365 -8.13 30.35 -1.61
N LYS A 366 -7.25 30.53 -2.60
CA LYS A 366 -7.49 30.02 -3.95
C LYS A 366 -7.08 28.54 -4.00
N TRP A 367 -7.95 27.68 -4.53
CA TRP A 367 -7.63 26.29 -4.76
C TRP A 367 -6.39 26.11 -5.65
N GLY A 368 -5.52 25.18 -5.28
CA GLY A 368 -4.25 24.90 -5.95
C GLY A 368 -3.15 25.93 -5.71
N ASP A 369 -3.41 27.01 -4.95
CA ASP A 369 -2.40 28.02 -4.62
C ASP A 369 -1.73 27.72 -3.28
N ALA A 370 -0.54 27.12 -3.35
CA ALA A 370 0.25 26.82 -2.17
C ALA A 370 0.63 28.05 -1.34
N GLN A 371 0.88 29.21 -1.98
CA GLN A 371 1.27 30.41 -1.24
C GLN A 371 0.12 30.91 -0.35
N SER A 372 -1.11 30.83 -0.85
CA SER A 372 -2.31 31.13 -0.05
C SER A 372 -2.43 30.20 1.17
N ALA A 373 -2.14 28.91 1.02
CA ALA A 373 -2.13 27.97 2.14
C ALA A 373 -1.04 28.29 3.18
N GLU A 374 0.19 28.60 2.72
CA GLU A 374 1.30 29.02 3.59
C GLU A 374 0.93 30.29 4.37
N ASN A 375 0.32 31.27 3.71
CA ASN A 375 -0.13 32.52 4.35
C ASN A 375 -1.18 32.26 5.45
N LEU A 376 -2.13 31.35 5.23
CA LEU A 376 -3.12 30.99 6.25
C LEU A 376 -2.51 30.28 7.46
N LEU A 377 -1.47 29.44 7.27
CA LEU A 377 -0.72 28.88 8.40
C LEU A 377 0.04 29.95 9.18
N GLN A 378 0.59 30.97 8.50
CA GLN A 378 1.23 32.11 9.17
C GLN A 378 0.24 32.95 10.01
N GLU A 379 -1.04 33.00 9.64
CA GLU A 379 -2.07 33.67 10.45
C GLU A 379 -2.21 33.03 11.85
N ILE A 380 -1.98 31.71 11.96
CA ILE A 380 -1.94 31.00 13.24
C ILE A 380 -0.79 31.53 14.10
N GLU A 381 0.40 31.68 13.53
CA GLU A 381 1.57 32.22 14.23
C GLU A 381 1.31 33.66 14.72
N LYS A 382 0.68 34.49 13.87
CA LYS A 382 0.30 35.88 14.15
C LYS A 382 -0.90 36.05 15.09
N GLU A 383 -1.58 34.97 15.46
CA GLU A 383 -2.76 34.98 16.36
C GLU A 383 -3.92 35.86 15.85
N THR A 384 -4.10 35.94 14.53
CA THR A 384 -5.27 36.68 14.00
C THR A 384 -6.56 35.91 14.30
N PRO A 385 -7.74 36.55 14.27
CA PRO A 385 -9.00 35.84 14.51
C PRO A 385 -9.21 34.62 13.60
N LEU A 386 -8.77 34.72 12.34
CA LEU A 386 -8.80 33.60 11.40
C LEU A 386 -7.76 32.53 11.78
N GLY A 387 -6.54 32.92 12.13
CA GLY A 387 -5.52 32.00 12.64
C GLY A 387 -5.98 31.22 13.87
N PHE A 388 -6.65 31.89 14.81
CA PHE A 388 -7.26 31.25 15.97
C PHE A 388 -8.31 30.21 15.57
N ALA A 389 -9.17 30.53 14.61
CA ALA A 389 -10.19 29.60 14.12
C ALA A 389 -9.55 28.36 13.46
N LEU A 390 -8.56 28.58 12.58
CA LEU A 390 -7.80 27.53 11.89
C LEU A 390 -7.12 26.57 12.88
N ALA A 391 -6.43 27.11 13.88
CA ALA A 391 -5.70 26.30 14.86
C ALA A 391 -6.62 25.50 15.80
N ASN A 392 -7.88 25.92 15.95
CA ASN A 392 -8.90 25.23 16.74
C ASN A 392 -9.73 24.21 15.93
N GLY A 393 -9.28 23.89 14.71
CA GLY A 393 -9.77 22.79 13.90
C GLY A 393 -10.89 23.14 12.94
N VAL A 394 -11.27 22.16 12.12
CA VAL A 394 -12.15 22.34 10.96
C VAL A 394 -13.55 22.80 11.36
N VAL A 395 -14.10 22.28 12.46
CA VAL A 395 -15.44 22.66 12.94
C VAL A 395 -15.47 24.11 13.43
N THR A 396 -14.41 24.54 14.13
CA THR A 396 -14.29 25.94 14.58
C THR A 396 -14.13 26.87 13.39
N THR A 397 -13.29 26.49 12.42
CA THR A 397 -13.08 27.23 11.17
C THR A 397 -14.37 27.38 10.37
N ALA A 398 -15.14 26.30 10.20
CA ALA A 398 -16.41 26.31 9.49
C ALA A 398 -17.43 27.24 10.13
N ARG A 399 -17.55 27.22 11.47
CA ARG A 399 -18.42 28.14 12.19
C ARG A 399 -17.99 29.59 12.06
N PHE A 400 -16.67 29.86 12.16
CA PHE A 400 -16.11 31.20 12.02
C PHE A 400 -16.36 31.78 10.61
N LEU A 401 -16.29 30.94 9.59
CA LEU A 401 -16.45 31.34 8.19
C LEU A 401 -17.86 31.14 7.63
N ASN A 402 -18.79 30.62 8.45
CA ASN A 402 -20.16 30.30 8.05
C ASN A 402 -20.23 29.35 6.83
N VAL A 403 -19.50 28.22 6.91
CA VAL A 403 -19.45 27.16 5.89
C VAL A 403 -20.16 25.89 6.41
N ASP A 404 -21.11 25.37 5.63
CA ASP A 404 -21.91 24.19 6.02
C ASP A 404 -21.29 22.85 5.60
N ARG A 405 -20.34 22.86 4.66
CA ARG A 405 -19.62 21.66 4.20
C ARG A 405 -18.45 21.35 5.14
N ILE A 406 -18.77 20.68 6.24
CA ILE A 406 -17.80 20.35 7.30
C ILE A 406 -17.39 18.87 7.20
N PRO A 407 -16.19 18.54 6.71
CA PRO A 407 -15.68 17.17 6.66
C PRO A 407 -15.20 16.70 8.05
N ALA A 408 -16.10 16.63 9.03
CA ALA A 408 -15.80 16.23 10.40
C ALA A 408 -16.86 15.28 10.97
N PHE A 409 -16.49 14.49 11.97
CA PHE A 409 -17.43 13.76 12.82
C PHE A 409 -16.93 13.75 14.26
N LYS A 410 -17.86 13.97 15.21
CA LYS A 410 -17.54 14.13 16.65
C LYS A 410 -16.48 15.22 16.93
N GLY A 411 -16.54 16.32 16.18
CA GLY A 411 -15.65 17.47 16.36
C GLY A 411 -14.28 17.37 15.67
N GLN A 412 -13.95 16.23 15.09
CA GLN A 412 -12.64 15.96 14.50
C GLN A 412 -12.74 15.75 12.98
N ALA A 413 -11.78 16.30 12.22
CA ALA A 413 -11.71 16.16 10.78
C ALA A 413 -11.67 14.70 10.33
N LEU A 414 -12.30 14.40 9.19
CA LEU A 414 -12.12 13.11 8.53
C LEU A 414 -10.68 13.00 7.97
N PRO A 415 -10.06 11.81 8.04
CA PRO A 415 -8.80 11.50 7.36
C PRO A 415 -8.94 11.36 5.84
N ALA A 416 -7.82 11.10 5.16
CA ALA A 416 -7.67 11.10 3.71
C ALA A 416 -8.32 9.93 2.96
N HIS A 417 -9.42 9.36 3.46
CA HIS A 417 -10.12 8.28 2.78
C HIS A 417 -11.61 8.58 2.70
N ASP A 418 -12.12 8.93 1.53
CA ASP A 418 -13.53 9.31 1.38
C ASP A 418 -14.46 8.13 1.74
N PRO A 419 -15.32 8.26 2.77
CA PRO A 419 -16.16 7.16 3.24
C PRO A 419 -17.20 6.73 2.20
N ARG A 420 -17.53 7.58 1.20
CA ARG A 420 -18.45 7.23 0.11
C ARG A 420 -17.89 6.13 -0.79
N ALA A 421 -16.57 6.06 -0.92
CA ALA A 421 -15.87 5.06 -1.72
C ALA A 421 -15.39 3.87 -0.88
N VAL A 422 -14.91 4.13 0.35
CA VAL A 422 -14.42 3.08 1.26
C VAL A 422 -15.34 2.91 2.48
N LYS A 423 -16.48 2.26 2.27
CA LYS A 423 -17.57 2.21 3.26
C LYS A 423 -17.17 1.59 4.61
N GLY A 424 -16.40 0.51 4.63
CA GLY A 424 -15.89 -0.08 5.87
C GLY A 424 -15.04 0.88 6.71
N THR A 425 -14.21 1.71 6.07
CA THR A 425 -13.48 2.79 6.75
C THR A 425 -14.42 3.91 7.20
N GLY A 426 -15.45 4.23 6.42
CA GLY A 426 -16.51 5.15 6.86
C GLY A 426 -17.23 4.67 8.12
N VAL A 427 -17.53 3.38 8.24
CA VAL A 427 -18.07 2.79 9.48
C VAL A 427 -17.13 3.05 10.66
N THR A 428 -15.81 2.89 10.48
CA THR A 428 -14.81 3.22 11.51
C THR A 428 -14.90 4.68 11.92
N TYR A 429 -14.94 5.63 10.97
CA TYR A 429 -15.05 7.05 11.30
C TYR A 429 -16.29 7.38 12.12
N PHE A 430 -17.41 6.73 11.81
CA PHE A 430 -18.71 7.02 12.42
C PHE A 430 -19.02 6.15 13.66
N SER A 431 -18.10 5.28 14.09
CA SER A 431 -18.27 4.41 15.27
C SER A 431 -17.12 4.46 16.27
N SER A 432 -15.91 4.86 15.84
CA SER A 432 -14.71 4.85 16.67
C SER A 432 -14.88 5.69 17.94
N PRO A 433 -14.44 5.17 19.12
CA PRO A 433 -14.47 5.94 20.35
C PRO A 433 -13.45 7.09 20.36
N MET A 434 -12.54 7.17 19.39
CA MET A 434 -11.51 8.20 19.30
C MET A 434 -11.91 9.41 18.46
N GLY A 435 -13.13 9.44 17.89
CA GLY A 435 -13.52 10.36 16.82
C GLY A 435 -13.17 9.81 15.43
N ALA A 436 -13.39 10.60 14.37
CA ALA A 436 -13.12 10.18 12.99
C ALA A 436 -11.63 9.89 12.77
N ASP A 437 -11.19 8.65 12.93
CA ASP A 437 -9.79 8.23 12.85
C ASP A 437 -9.60 6.97 12.00
N HIS A 438 -8.65 7.00 11.08
CA HIS A 438 -8.38 5.87 10.18
C HIS A 438 -7.46 4.86 10.84
N THR A 439 -6.60 5.29 11.76
CA THR A 439 -5.72 4.38 12.52
C THR A 439 -6.54 3.46 13.41
N ALA A 440 -7.75 3.88 13.80
CA ALA A 440 -8.67 3.06 14.56
C ALA A 440 -9.21 1.85 13.78
N GLY A 441 -9.09 1.77 12.45
CA GLY A 441 -9.62 0.65 11.67
C GLY A 441 -9.76 0.93 10.18
N LEU A 442 -8.63 1.07 9.48
CA LEU A 442 -8.58 1.26 8.02
C LEU A 442 -8.85 -0.05 7.27
N THR A 443 -9.76 -0.01 6.31
CA THR A 443 -10.01 -1.12 5.40
C THR A 443 -10.44 -0.66 4.01
N TYR A 444 -9.83 -1.25 2.98
CA TYR A 444 -10.22 -1.08 1.59
C TYR A 444 -11.12 -2.22 1.09
N ARG A 445 -11.35 -3.26 1.91
CA ARG A 445 -12.20 -4.39 1.53
C ARG A 445 -13.63 -3.89 1.31
N GLN A 446 -14.14 -4.07 0.10
CA GLN A 446 -15.51 -3.74 -0.28
C GLN A 446 -16.34 -5.03 -0.46
N PRO A 447 -16.87 -5.63 0.63
CA PRO A 447 -17.82 -6.71 0.49
C PRO A 447 -19.07 -6.26 -0.29
N LYS A 448 -19.69 -7.20 -1.00
CA LYS A 448 -20.89 -6.94 -1.81
C LYS A 448 -22.08 -6.55 -0.93
N GLU A 449 -22.22 -7.22 0.21
CA GLU A 449 -23.30 -6.98 1.16
C GLU A 449 -22.94 -5.84 2.12
N LYS A 450 -23.86 -4.89 2.32
CA LYS A 450 -23.63 -3.73 3.21
C LYS A 450 -23.35 -4.16 4.66
N LYS A 451 -24.03 -5.20 5.14
CA LYS A 451 -23.85 -5.73 6.50
C LYS A 451 -22.43 -6.26 6.77
N GLU A 452 -21.76 -6.75 5.73
CA GLU A 452 -20.37 -7.22 5.84
C GLU A 452 -19.37 -6.07 6.01
N GLN A 453 -19.74 -4.83 5.65
CA GLN A 453 -18.93 -3.64 5.91
C GLN A 453 -18.78 -3.39 7.42
N ILE A 454 -19.87 -3.57 8.18
CA ILE A 454 -19.88 -3.44 9.64
C ILE A 454 -18.96 -4.49 10.28
N GLN A 455 -19.08 -5.75 9.87
CA GLN A 455 -18.25 -6.84 10.40
C GLN A 455 -16.78 -6.63 10.08
N THR A 456 -16.48 -6.16 8.85
CA THR A 456 -15.11 -5.85 8.44
C THR A 456 -14.53 -4.71 9.27
N SER A 457 -15.29 -3.63 9.46
CA SER A 457 -14.87 -2.50 10.32
C SER A 457 -14.62 -2.95 11.75
N LEU A 458 -15.55 -3.68 12.38
CA LEU A 458 -15.39 -4.21 13.73
C LEU A 458 -14.10 -5.03 13.88
N ALA A 459 -13.84 -5.96 12.96
CA ALA A 459 -12.62 -6.78 12.97
C ALA A 459 -11.35 -5.91 12.90
N THR A 460 -11.33 -4.92 11.99
CA THR A 460 -10.19 -4.00 11.89
C THR A 460 -10.01 -3.10 13.10
N GLN A 461 -11.11 -2.70 13.75
CA GLN A 461 -11.06 -1.89 14.98
C GLN A 461 -10.50 -2.67 16.17
N ILE A 462 -10.88 -3.95 16.32
CA ILE A 462 -10.31 -4.83 17.34
C ILE A 462 -8.82 -5.07 17.08
N LYS A 463 -8.42 -5.29 15.82
CA LYS A 463 -7.01 -5.45 15.45
C LYS A 463 -6.19 -4.18 15.72
N ALA A 464 -6.73 -3.00 15.41
CA ALA A 464 -6.06 -1.74 15.68
C ALA A 464 -5.89 -1.50 17.18
N ALA A 465 -6.95 -1.70 17.96
CA ALA A 465 -6.90 -1.62 19.42
C ALA A 465 -5.86 -2.58 20.02
N ALA A 466 -5.71 -3.80 19.47
CA ALA A 466 -4.65 -4.71 19.86
C ALA A 466 -3.25 -4.13 19.56
N CYS A 467 -3.02 -3.65 18.34
CA CYS A 467 -1.73 -3.06 17.96
C CYS A 467 -1.35 -1.90 18.89
N ASP A 468 -2.28 -0.97 19.15
CA ASP A 468 -2.02 0.17 20.03
C ASP A 468 -1.82 -0.23 21.49
N ALA A 469 -2.55 -1.24 21.99
CA ALA A 469 -2.36 -1.76 23.34
C ALA A 469 -0.97 -2.39 23.53
N PHE A 470 -0.49 -3.11 22.50
CA PHE A 470 0.80 -3.79 22.53
C PHE A 470 1.99 -2.94 22.05
N GLY A 471 1.72 -1.73 21.53
CA GLY A 471 2.74 -0.81 20.99
C GLY A 471 3.28 -1.21 19.62
N TYR A 472 2.49 -1.95 18.84
CA TYR A 472 2.86 -2.44 17.52
C TYR A 472 2.46 -1.45 16.41
N CYS A 473 3.33 -1.28 15.41
CA CYS A 473 3.04 -0.45 14.25
C CYS A 473 1.96 -1.07 13.34
N LEU A 474 0.88 -0.33 13.06
CA LEU A 474 -0.16 -0.76 12.12
C LEU A 474 0.34 -1.06 10.70
N ASN A 475 1.32 -0.29 10.19
CA ASN A 475 1.93 -0.55 8.87
C ASN A 475 2.79 -1.83 8.82
N ALA A 476 3.01 -2.48 9.97
CA ALA A 476 3.76 -3.72 10.08
C ALA A 476 2.86 -4.95 10.23
N VAL A 477 1.54 -4.80 10.12
CA VAL A 477 0.60 -5.91 10.15
C VAL A 477 0.66 -6.61 8.78
N PRO A 478 1.16 -7.86 8.69
CA PRO A 478 1.22 -8.57 7.42
C PRO A 478 -0.17 -8.94 6.91
N GLY A 479 -0.33 -9.10 5.59
CA GLY A 479 -1.61 -9.49 4.99
C GLY A 479 -1.97 -10.96 5.22
N GLY A 480 -0.95 -11.82 5.30
CA GLY A 480 -1.07 -13.27 5.36
C GLY A 480 -1.24 -13.86 6.77
N GLU A 481 -0.71 -13.20 7.80
CA GLU A 481 -0.56 -13.80 9.14
C GLU A 481 -1.29 -13.00 10.24
N PRO A 482 -2.01 -13.65 11.16
CA PRO A 482 -2.62 -12.96 12.29
C PRO A 482 -1.56 -12.50 13.30
N VAL A 483 -1.74 -11.30 13.87
CA VAL A 483 -0.80 -10.70 14.83
C VAL A 483 -0.99 -11.21 16.26
N TYR A 484 -2.16 -11.77 16.59
CA TYR A 484 -2.50 -12.18 17.95
C TYR A 484 -1.58 -13.29 18.50
N PRO A 485 -1.27 -14.37 17.76
CA PRO A 485 -0.31 -15.37 18.19
C PRO A 485 1.09 -14.80 18.45
N PHE A 486 1.51 -13.84 17.62
CA PHE A 486 2.82 -13.20 17.77
C PHE A 486 2.92 -12.42 19.08
N PHE A 487 1.90 -11.61 19.42
CA PHE A 487 1.86 -10.91 20.69
C PHE A 487 1.82 -11.87 21.88
N ALA A 488 0.99 -12.92 21.83
CA ALA A 488 0.89 -13.92 22.89
C ALA A 488 2.25 -14.58 23.17
N LYS A 489 2.94 -15.06 22.12
CA LYS A 489 4.27 -15.68 22.24
C LYS A 489 5.31 -14.73 22.88
N LEU A 490 5.37 -13.47 22.43
CA LEU A 490 6.33 -12.51 22.99
C LEU A 490 6.00 -12.11 24.43
N MET A 491 4.71 -11.97 24.78
CA MET A 491 4.29 -11.68 26.15
C MET A 491 4.63 -12.82 27.09
N ASN A 492 4.42 -14.07 26.66
CA ASN A 492 4.81 -15.25 27.43
C ASN A 492 6.33 -15.31 27.62
N ALA A 493 7.09 -15.10 26.55
CA ALA A 493 8.56 -15.12 26.63
C ALA A 493 9.13 -13.98 27.47
N ARG A 494 8.55 -12.77 27.42
CA ARG A 494 9.05 -11.64 28.22
C ARG A 494 8.69 -11.79 29.69
N PHE A 495 7.43 -12.06 30.00
CA PHE A 495 6.88 -11.96 31.36
C PHE A 495 6.66 -13.30 32.06
N GLY A 496 6.92 -14.44 31.39
CA GLY A 496 6.65 -15.77 31.96
C GLY A 496 5.16 -16.08 32.10
N LEU A 497 4.33 -15.51 31.21
CA LEU A 497 2.87 -15.67 31.22
C LEU A 497 2.43 -16.92 30.43
N THR A 498 1.14 -17.24 30.54
CA THR A 498 0.44 -18.27 29.75
C THR A 498 -0.71 -17.66 28.94
N MET A 499 -0.43 -16.56 28.25
CA MET A 499 -1.37 -15.81 27.42
C MET A 499 -1.65 -16.58 26.12
N THR A 500 -2.94 -16.69 25.76
CA THR A 500 -3.41 -17.23 24.48
C THR A 500 -3.69 -16.12 23.46
N GLU A 501 -3.97 -16.47 22.21
CA GLU A 501 -4.40 -15.50 21.20
C GLU A 501 -5.74 -14.85 21.55
N GLU A 502 -6.68 -15.61 22.13
CA GLU A 502 -7.96 -15.07 22.65
C GLU A 502 -7.72 -14.04 23.76
N ALA A 503 -6.77 -14.31 24.67
CA ALA A 503 -6.45 -13.36 25.73
C ALA A 503 -5.91 -12.03 25.18
N VAL A 504 -5.16 -12.05 24.08
CA VAL A 504 -4.71 -10.83 23.37
C VAL A 504 -5.91 -10.10 22.76
N ILE A 505 -6.82 -10.82 22.11
CA ILE A 505 -8.06 -10.25 21.57
C ILE A 505 -8.92 -9.64 22.68
N ASP A 506 -9.01 -10.29 23.84
CA ASP A 506 -9.78 -9.82 24.98
C ASP A 506 -9.20 -8.54 25.61
N VAL A 507 -7.87 -8.37 25.62
CA VAL A 507 -7.24 -7.10 25.98
C VAL A 507 -7.70 -5.98 25.04
N ALA A 508 -7.73 -6.24 23.73
CA ALA A 508 -8.18 -5.25 22.74
C ALA A 508 -9.67 -4.91 22.89
N LYS A 509 -10.52 -5.93 23.08
CA LYS A 509 -11.95 -5.73 23.36
C LYS A 509 -12.15 -4.94 24.64
N GLN A 510 -11.40 -5.24 25.70
CA GLN A 510 -11.53 -4.52 26.97
C GLN A 510 -11.08 -3.06 26.84
N ALA A 511 -10.01 -2.78 26.09
CA ALA A 511 -9.59 -1.41 25.80
C ALA A 511 -10.71 -0.61 25.11
N LEU A 512 -11.39 -1.22 24.11
CA LEU A 512 -12.54 -0.60 23.43
C LEU A 512 -13.72 -0.40 24.39
N ARG A 513 -14.05 -1.39 25.25
CA ARG A 513 -15.10 -1.24 26.27
C ARG A 513 -14.80 -0.09 27.23
N ASP A 514 -13.57 0.01 27.71
CA ASP A 514 -13.15 1.08 28.60
C ASP A 514 -13.30 2.45 27.89
N GLN A 515 -12.86 2.56 26.63
CA GLN A 515 -13.02 3.79 25.85
C GLN A 515 -14.49 4.20 25.66
N LEU A 516 -15.35 3.23 25.31
CA LEU A 516 -16.79 3.45 25.16
C LEU A 516 -17.44 3.87 26.48
N ALA A 517 -17.09 3.23 27.59
CA ALA A 517 -17.63 3.52 28.92
C ALA A 517 -17.26 4.94 29.40
N PHE A 518 -16.06 5.42 29.09
CA PHE A 518 -15.68 6.81 29.36
C PHE A 518 -16.54 7.78 28.55
N ASN A 519 -16.67 7.51 27.24
CA ASN A 519 -17.40 8.37 26.31
C ASN A 519 -18.90 8.45 26.57
N GLU A 520 -19.53 7.38 27.06
CA GLU A 520 -20.94 7.38 27.46
C GLU A 520 -21.22 8.46 28.51
N LYS A 521 -20.29 8.64 29.44
CA LYS A 521 -20.37 9.61 30.54
C LYS A 521 -19.81 10.99 30.17
N ALA A 522 -19.06 11.10 29.07
CA ALA A 522 -18.45 12.33 28.61
C ALA A 522 -19.39 13.13 27.67
N GLN A 523 -19.00 14.35 27.29
CA GLN A 523 -19.77 15.16 26.33
C GLN A 523 -19.75 14.58 24.91
N PHE A 524 -18.77 13.70 24.61
CA PHE A 524 -18.65 13.00 23.33
C PHE A 524 -19.94 12.30 22.88
N SER A 525 -20.68 11.67 23.79
CA SER A 525 -21.95 11.00 23.48
C SER A 525 -23.03 11.95 22.94
N LYS A 526 -22.93 13.25 23.28
CA LYS A 526 -23.90 14.30 22.92
C LYS A 526 -23.49 15.14 21.71
N ILE A 527 -22.20 15.19 21.38
CA ILE A 527 -21.70 15.98 20.25
C ILE A 527 -22.10 15.33 18.94
N ASP A 528 -22.55 16.16 17.98
CA ASP A 528 -22.78 15.86 16.57
C ASP A 528 -22.89 14.37 16.22
N THR A 529 -24.12 13.86 16.32
CA THR A 529 -24.43 12.44 16.14
C THR A 529 -24.84 12.09 14.72
N LYS A 530 -24.94 13.10 13.84
CA LYS A 530 -25.34 12.91 12.44
C LYS A 530 -24.11 12.85 11.55
N ILE A 531 -24.16 11.98 10.56
CA ILE A 531 -23.16 11.95 9.51
C ILE A 531 -23.34 13.21 8.65
N PRO A 532 -22.27 13.94 8.26
CA PRO A 532 -22.40 15.10 7.39
C PRO A 532 -23.20 14.79 6.12
N ALA A 533 -24.18 15.63 5.82
CA ALA A 533 -25.19 15.38 4.78
C ALA A 533 -24.55 15.09 3.40
N PHE A 534 -23.49 15.81 3.04
CA PHE A 534 -22.84 15.63 1.75
C PHE A 534 -22.23 14.22 1.55
N PHE A 535 -21.87 13.49 2.61
CA PHE A 535 -21.46 12.09 2.46
C PHE A 535 -22.62 11.15 2.14
N ARG A 536 -23.85 11.54 2.50
CA ARG A 536 -25.08 10.77 2.27
C ARG A 536 -25.78 11.13 0.96
N GLU A 537 -25.63 12.38 0.55
CA GLU A 537 -26.45 12.99 -0.52
C GLU A 537 -25.66 13.24 -1.80
N GLU A 538 -24.36 13.54 -1.71
CA GLU A 538 -23.56 13.91 -2.89
C GLU A 538 -22.73 12.74 -3.41
N LEU A 539 -22.95 12.40 -4.69
CA LEU A 539 -22.18 11.38 -5.41
C LEU A 539 -20.71 11.79 -5.50
N ILE A 540 -19.80 10.85 -5.19
CA ILE A 540 -18.36 11.07 -5.35
C ILE A 540 -17.87 10.54 -6.70
N ALA A 541 -17.11 11.34 -7.44
CA ALA A 541 -16.41 10.88 -8.64
C ALA A 541 -15.13 10.10 -8.25
N PRO A 542 -14.74 9.05 -9.00
CA PRO A 542 -15.37 8.50 -10.21
C PRO A 542 -16.44 7.42 -9.92
N THR A 543 -16.57 6.96 -8.67
CA THR A 543 -17.41 5.80 -8.33
C THR A 543 -18.90 6.05 -8.40
N SER A 544 -19.33 7.33 -8.47
CA SER A 544 -20.73 7.76 -8.37
C SER A 544 -21.43 7.14 -7.16
N SER A 545 -20.76 7.14 -6.01
CA SER A 545 -21.26 6.51 -4.78
C SER A 545 -21.49 7.53 -3.65
N VAL A 546 -22.34 7.14 -2.70
CA VAL A 546 -22.54 7.82 -1.41
C VAL A 546 -22.24 6.84 -0.27
N PHE A 547 -22.10 7.35 0.95
CA PHE A 547 -22.02 6.53 2.15
C PHE A 547 -23.43 6.06 2.51
N ASP A 548 -23.79 4.83 2.13
CA ASP A 548 -25.15 4.30 2.22
C ASP A 548 -25.30 3.13 3.21
N VAL A 549 -24.35 3.00 4.16
CA VAL A 549 -24.44 2.06 5.28
C VAL A 549 -25.49 2.57 6.26
N ASN A 550 -26.30 1.68 6.84
CA ASN A 550 -27.38 2.07 7.74
C ASN A 550 -26.80 2.61 9.06
N GLU A 551 -27.19 3.83 9.46
CA GLU A 551 -26.70 4.47 10.70
C GLU A 551 -27.07 3.69 11.97
N ALA A 552 -28.22 3.03 11.99
CA ALA A 552 -28.61 2.19 13.12
C ALA A 552 -27.66 0.99 13.26
N GLU A 553 -27.24 0.39 12.15
CA GLU A 553 -26.26 -0.71 12.16
C GLU A 553 -24.86 -0.24 12.57
N VAL A 554 -24.47 0.98 12.17
CA VAL A 554 -23.21 1.60 12.63
C VAL A 554 -23.21 1.81 14.14
N LYS A 555 -24.33 2.30 14.71
CA LYS A 555 -24.50 2.48 16.16
C LYS A 555 -24.47 1.14 16.91
N ASP A 556 -25.00 0.10 16.30
CA ASP A 556 -25.07 -1.24 16.87
C ASP A 556 -23.79 -2.07 16.66
N LEU A 557 -22.77 -1.55 15.97
CA LEU A 557 -21.50 -2.25 15.69
C LEU A 557 -20.91 -2.90 16.95
N TRP A 558 -20.91 -2.17 18.08
CA TRP A 558 -20.32 -2.62 19.34
C TRP A 558 -21.06 -3.78 20.00
N LYS A 559 -22.32 -4.07 19.62
CA LYS A 559 -23.04 -5.27 20.07
C LYS A 559 -22.37 -6.56 19.56
N GLY A 560 -21.60 -6.48 18.47
CA GLY A 560 -20.84 -7.60 17.91
C GLY A 560 -19.53 -7.90 18.63
N LEU A 561 -19.08 -7.06 19.57
CA LEU A 561 -17.75 -7.14 20.18
C LEU A 561 -17.52 -8.47 20.91
N ASP A 562 -18.50 -8.93 21.70
CA ASP A 562 -18.39 -10.16 22.48
C ASP A 562 -18.45 -11.42 21.60
N ALA A 563 -19.22 -11.35 20.52
CA ALA A 563 -19.37 -12.42 19.54
C ALA A 563 -18.16 -12.55 18.61
N PHE A 564 -17.32 -11.52 18.51
CA PHE A 564 -16.15 -11.54 17.62
C PHE A 564 -15.18 -12.66 18.01
N ARG A 565 -14.79 -13.46 17.02
CA ARG A 565 -13.68 -14.42 17.08
C ARG A 565 -12.86 -14.22 15.80
N GLU A 566 -11.55 -14.32 15.92
CA GLU A 566 -10.70 -14.35 14.75
C GLU A 566 -11.07 -15.60 13.94
N LYS A 567 -11.30 -15.43 12.64
CA LYS A 567 -11.66 -16.56 11.79
C LYS A 567 -10.38 -17.32 11.46
N GLU A 568 -10.39 -18.62 11.70
CA GLU A 568 -9.35 -19.50 11.19
C GLU A 568 -9.27 -19.36 9.67
N LYS A 569 -8.07 -19.08 9.15
CA LYS A 569 -7.85 -19.02 7.71
C LYS A 569 -7.83 -20.44 7.17
N VAL A 570 -8.83 -20.80 6.39
CA VAL A 570 -8.79 -22.04 5.60
C VAL A 570 -7.83 -21.81 4.45
N TRP A 571 -6.78 -22.62 4.39
CA TRP A 571 -5.89 -22.64 3.25
C TRP A 571 -6.49 -23.50 2.14
N GLU A 572 -6.57 -22.94 0.93
CA GLU A 572 -7.10 -23.63 -0.24
C GLU A 572 -6.22 -23.37 -1.47
N ILE A 573 -6.09 -24.39 -2.32
CA ILE A 573 -5.50 -24.26 -3.65
C ILE A 573 -6.64 -24.10 -4.65
N ARG A 574 -6.70 -22.94 -5.33
CA ARG A 574 -7.71 -22.67 -6.35
C ARG A 574 -7.13 -22.90 -7.74
N ILE A 575 -7.59 -23.95 -8.42
CA ILE A 575 -7.28 -24.17 -9.83
C ILE A 575 -8.18 -23.24 -10.66
N PRO A 576 -7.62 -22.36 -11.51
CA PRO A 576 -8.42 -21.45 -12.32
C PRO A 576 -9.23 -22.22 -13.38
N PRO A 577 -10.37 -21.67 -13.84
CA PRO A 577 -11.12 -22.28 -14.94
C PRO A 577 -10.28 -22.26 -16.22
N MET A 578 -10.45 -23.28 -17.06
CA MET A 578 -9.78 -23.40 -18.36
C MET A 578 -10.78 -23.17 -19.51
N PRO A 579 -10.35 -22.60 -20.65
CA PRO A 579 -11.17 -22.54 -21.86
C PRO A 579 -11.43 -23.94 -22.43
N ASP A 580 -12.43 -24.08 -23.31
CA ASP A 580 -12.47 -25.22 -24.24
C ASP A 580 -11.28 -25.08 -25.21
N ILE A 581 -10.47 -26.11 -25.38
CA ILE A 581 -9.25 -26.06 -26.20
C ILE A 581 -9.38 -27.02 -27.38
N LEU A 582 -9.29 -26.46 -28.58
CA LEU A 582 -9.04 -27.21 -29.80
C LEU A 582 -7.56 -27.06 -30.14
N MET A 583 -6.80 -28.15 -30.06
CA MET A 583 -5.39 -28.13 -30.40
C MET A 583 -5.03 -29.25 -31.36
N GLY A 584 -4.29 -28.91 -32.41
CA GLY A 584 -3.79 -29.85 -33.40
C GLY A 584 -3.64 -29.22 -34.77
N GLU A 585 -2.86 -29.88 -35.62
CA GLU A 585 -2.65 -29.46 -37.01
C GLU A 585 -3.97 -29.46 -37.80
N GLY A 586 -4.33 -28.31 -38.38
CA GLY A 586 -5.53 -28.16 -39.19
C GLY A 586 -6.84 -28.04 -38.40
N VAL A 587 -6.78 -28.00 -37.07
CA VAL A 587 -7.96 -27.94 -36.20
C VAL A 587 -8.80 -26.69 -36.43
N ALA A 588 -8.21 -25.60 -36.97
CA ALA A 588 -8.93 -24.38 -37.33
C ALA A 588 -10.13 -24.67 -38.25
N ARG A 589 -10.02 -25.66 -39.15
CA ARG A 589 -11.10 -26.06 -40.07
C ARG A 589 -12.37 -26.58 -39.35
N SER A 590 -12.23 -27.02 -38.10
CA SER A 590 -13.34 -27.52 -37.28
C SER A 590 -13.94 -26.48 -36.34
N MET A 591 -13.32 -25.30 -36.20
CA MET A 591 -13.69 -24.31 -35.16
C MET A 591 -15.10 -23.74 -35.34
N GLY A 592 -15.58 -23.62 -36.58
CA GLY A 592 -16.89 -23.03 -36.86
C GLY A 592 -18.05 -23.77 -36.19
N LYS A 593 -17.96 -25.09 -36.01
CA LYS A 593 -18.97 -25.88 -35.26
C LYS A 593 -19.00 -25.49 -33.78
N LYS A 594 -17.83 -25.29 -33.17
CA LYS A 594 -17.69 -24.88 -31.77
C LYS A 594 -18.13 -23.43 -31.56
N ILE A 595 -17.78 -22.53 -32.48
CA ILE A 595 -18.21 -21.12 -32.43
C ILE A 595 -19.74 -21.00 -32.56
N LYS A 596 -20.37 -21.78 -33.44
CA LYS A 596 -21.85 -21.85 -33.51
C LYS A 596 -22.51 -22.29 -32.21
N ALA A 597 -21.90 -23.22 -31.48
CA ALA A 597 -22.42 -23.69 -30.20
C ALA A 597 -22.43 -22.57 -29.13
N LEU A 598 -21.59 -21.54 -29.30
CA LEU A 598 -21.58 -20.31 -28.49
C LEU A 598 -22.66 -19.30 -28.91
N LYS A 599 -23.52 -19.64 -29.88
CA LYS A 599 -24.58 -18.81 -30.47
C LYS A 599 -24.07 -17.53 -31.17
N VAL A 600 -22.82 -17.56 -31.63
CA VAL A 600 -22.23 -16.46 -32.43
C VAL A 600 -22.67 -16.60 -33.89
N THR A 601 -23.20 -15.53 -34.45
CA THR A 601 -23.63 -15.45 -35.86
C THR A 601 -22.71 -14.56 -36.69
N LYS A 602 -22.07 -13.56 -36.07
CA LYS A 602 -21.17 -12.61 -36.72
C LYS A 602 -19.98 -12.26 -35.83
N VAL A 603 -18.79 -12.66 -36.28
CA VAL A 603 -17.53 -12.46 -35.57
C VAL A 603 -16.89 -11.12 -35.93
N PHE A 604 -16.43 -10.39 -34.92
CA PHE A 604 -15.46 -9.31 -35.07
C PHE A 604 -14.04 -9.91 -34.94
N LEU A 605 -13.36 -10.07 -36.08
CA LEU A 605 -12.03 -10.66 -36.17
C LEU A 605 -10.99 -9.57 -35.96
N VAL A 606 -10.28 -9.64 -34.85
CA VAL A 606 -9.21 -8.70 -34.47
C VAL A 606 -7.87 -9.31 -34.80
N THR A 607 -7.05 -8.60 -35.57
CA THR A 607 -5.76 -9.12 -36.04
C THR A 607 -4.77 -7.99 -36.37
N ASP A 608 -3.50 -8.34 -36.55
CA ASP A 608 -2.46 -7.40 -36.96
C ASP A 608 -2.38 -7.26 -38.49
N PRO A 609 -1.72 -6.20 -39.00
CA PRO A 609 -1.60 -5.98 -40.44
C PRO A 609 -0.89 -7.11 -41.20
N PHE A 610 0.00 -7.86 -40.55
CA PHE A 610 0.75 -8.94 -41.20
C PHE A 610 -0.14 -10.17 -41.44
N MET A 611 -1.03 -10.51 -40.51
CA MET A 611 -2.00 -11.61 -40.69
C MET A 611 -3.00 -11.34 -41.81
N LEU A 612 -3.37 -10.07 -42.03
CA LEU A 612 -4.13 -9.67 -43.22
C LEU A 612 -3.29 -9.82 -44.50
N LYS A 613 -2.09 -9.24 -44.53
CA LYS A 613 -1.20 -9.26 -45.71
C LYS A 613 -0.76 -10.66 -46.13
N SER A 614 -0.58 -11.58 -45.17
CA SER A 614 -0.20 -12.97 -45.42
C SER A 614 -1.34 -13.86 -45.91
N GLY A 615 -2.57 -13.35 -45.95
CA GLY A 615 -3.77 -14.11 -46.36
C GLY A 615 -4.35 -15.01 -45.26
N ARG A 616 -3.72 -15.09 -44.08
CA ARG A 616 -4.19 -15.93 -42.96
C ARG A 616 -5.53 -15.45 -42.38
N ALA A 617 -5.74 -14.14 -42.31
CA ALA A 617 -7.03 -13.59 -41.89
C ALA A 617 -8.16 -13.95 -42.87
N ALA A 618 -7.86 -13.95 -44.18
CA ALA A 618 -8.82 -14.37 -45.21
C ALA A 618 -9.11 -15.87 -45.14
N GLU A 619 -8.10 -16.72 -44.91
CA GLU A 619 -8.27 -18.15 -44.69
C GLU A 619 -9.22 -18.44 -43.52
N VAL A 620 -9.05 -17.74 -42.39
CA VAL A 620 -9.94 -17.84 -41.23
C VAL A 620 -11.35 -17.35 -41.54
N GLN A 621 -11.50 -16.21 -42.23
CA GLN A 621 -12.79 -15.71 -42.68
C GLN A 621 -13.52 -16.73 -43.57
N ASP A 622 -12.82 -17.40 -44.49
CA ASP A 622 -13.41 -18.42 -45.35
C ASP A 622 -13.88 -19.66 -44.57
N ILE A 623 -13.12 -20.09 -43.54
CA ILE A 623 -13.53 -21.18 -42.65
C ILE A 623 -14.81 -20.83 -41.89
N LEU A 624 -14.90 -19.61 -41.36
CA LEU A 624 -16.09 -19.11 -40.67
C LEU A 624 -17.28 -18.98 -41.62
N LYS A 625 -17.07 -18.44 -42.82
CA LYS A 625 -18.10 -18.29 -43.86
C LYS A 625 -18.66 -19.64 -44.31
N LYS A 626 -17.81 -20.65 -44.52
CA LYS A 626 -18.26 -22.04 -44.81
C LYS A 626 -19.08 -22.64 -43.68
N SER A 627 -18.84 -22.16 -42.46
CA SER A 627 -19.63 -22.52 -41.30
C SER A 627 -20.87 -21.62 -41.15
N GLY A 628 -21.19 -20.71 -42.07
CA GLY A 628 -22.35 -19.80 -41.97
C GLY A 628 -22.23 -18.78 -40.84
N ILE A 629 -21.00 -18.35 -40.52
CA ILE A 629 -20.71 -17.28 -39.57
C ILE A 629 -20.17 -16.09 -40.37
N GLU A 630 -20.80 -14.94 -40.27
CA GLU A 630 -20.32 -13.70 -40.89
C GLU A 630 -19.07 -13.18 -40.16
N THR A 631 -18.23 -12.39 -40.84
CA THR A 631 -17.00 -11.87 -40.24
C THR A 631 -16.72 -10.45 -40.69
N TYR A 632 -16.47 -9.56 -39.73
CA TYR A 632 -15.88 -8.25 -39.96
C TYR A 632 -14.41 -8.28 -39.52
N ILE A 633 -13.48 -7.83 -40.38
CA ILE A 633 -12.04 -7.87 -40.08
C ILE A 633 -11.58 -6.48 -39.63
N PHE A 634 -11.01 -6.42 -38.43
CA PHE A 634 -10.26 -5.28 -37.89
C PHE A 634 -8.78 -5.66 -37.82
N SER A 635 -7.97 -5.03 -38.67
CA SER A 635 -6.56 -5.42 -38.92
C SER A 635 -5.53 -4.40 -38.43
N GLU A 636 -5.94 -3.49 -37.55
CA GLU A 636 -5.12 -2.35 -37.11
C GLU A 636 -4.38 -2.61 -35.79
N VAL A 637 -4.28 -3.87 -35.33
CA VAL A 637 -3.60 -4.17 -34.06
C VAL A 637 -2.11 -3.84 -34.17
N GLU A 638 -1.68 -2.89 -33.36
CA GLU A 638 -0.26 -2.59 -33.13
C GLU A 638 0.29 -3.39 -31.93
N PRO A 639 1.61 -3.68 -31.90
CA PRO A 639 2.26 -4.22 -30.71
C PRO A 639 1.98 -3.33 -29.50
N ASP A 640 1.78 -3.94 -28.34
CA ASP A 640 1.45 -3.25 -27.08
C ASP A 640 0.23 -2.31 -27.20
N PRO A 641 -0.96 -2.88 -27.46
CA PRO A 641 -2.12 -2.15 -27.96
C PRO A 641 -2.53 -1.01 -27.00
N PRO A 642 -2.70 0.22 -27.50
CA PRO A 642 -3.05 1.34 -26.66
C PRO A 642 -4.56 1.39 -26.39
N ILE A 643 -4.97 2.12 -25.35
CA ILE A 643 -6.39 2.30 -24.99
C ILE A 643 -7.20 2.83 -26.18
N GLU A 644 -6.65 3.78 -26.95
CA GLU A 644 -7.32 4.42 -28.08
C GLU A 644 -7.68 3.41 -29.19
N LEU A 645 -6.85 2.38 -29.39
CA LEU A 645 -7.14 1.29 -30.34
C LEU A 645 -8.37 0.50 -29.88
N ILE A 646 -8.48 0.23 -28.58
CA ILE A 646 -9.61 -0.52 -28.00
C ILE A 646 -10.91 0.29 -28.12
N GLU A 647 -10.86 1.59 -27.87
CA GLU A 647 -12.02 2.48 -28.04
C GLU A 647 -12.50 2.50 -29.50
N LYS A 648 -11.57 2.63 -30.46
CA LYS A 648 -11.88 2.57 -31.89
C LYS A 648 -12.51 1.23 -32.29
N ALA A 649 -11.90 0.12 -31.89
CA ALA A 649 -12.43 -1.22 -32.15
C ALA A 649 -13.82 -1.42 -31.51
N GLY A 650 -14.04 -0.88 -30.31
CA GLY A 650 -15.32 -0.92 -29.60
C GLY A 650 -16.45 -0.20 -30.30
N ALA A 651 -16.17 0.96 -30.92
CA ALA A 651 -17.14 1.67 -31.75
C ALA A 651 -17.53 0.87 -32.99
N LEU A 652 -16.53 0.35 -33.72
CA LEU A 652 -16.76 -0.46 -34.92
C LEU A 652 -17.51 -1.76 -34.61
N TYR A 653 -17.17 -2.46 -33.52
CA TYR A 653 -17.88 -3.67 -33.10
C TYR A 653 -19.39 -3.45 -32.97
N LYS A 654 -19.78 -2.30 -32.38
CA LYS A 654 -21.19 -1.92 -32.22
C LYS A 654 -21.84 -1.55 -33.55
N GLU A 655 -21.15 -0.78 -34.38
CA GLU A 655 -21.64 -0.37 -35.72
C GLU A 655 -21.89 -1.58 -36.63
N THR A 656 -21.00 -2.57 -36.59
CA THR A 656 -21.07 -3.74 -37.48
C THR A 656 -22.05 -4.82 -37.01
N GLY A 657 -22.63 -4.66 -35.82
CA GLY A 657 -23.59 -5.62 -35.24
C GLY A 657 -22.98 -7.00 -34.96
N CYS A 658 -21.70 -7.06 -34.58
CA CYS A 658 -21.04 -8.32 -34.23
C CYS A 658 -21.54 -8.83 -32.86
N ASP A 659 -21.59 -10.16 -32.70
CA ASP A 659 -22.06 -10.84 -31.49
C ASP A 659 -21.01 -11.81 -30.88
N GLY A 660 -19.83 -11.91 -31.50
CA GLY A 660 -18.66 -12.61 -30.95
C GLY A 660 -17.36 -11.95 -31.37
N ILE A 661 -16.28 -12.21 -30.64
CA ILE A 661 -14.94 -11.66 -30.89
C ILE A 661 -13.96 -12.79 -31.15
N LEU A 662 -13.17 -12.70 -32.21
CA LEU A 662 -12.07 -13.64 -32.48
C LEU A 662 -10.75 -12.88 -32.58
N GLY A 663 -9.82 -13.14 -31.66
CA GLY A 663 -8.44 -12.67 -31.77
C GLY A 663 -7.60 -13.64 -32.58
N LEU A 664 -7.04 -13.18 -33.71
CA LEU A 664 -6.10 -13.92 -34.55
C LEU A 664 -4.75 -13.19 -34.53
N GLY A 665 -3.72 -13.80 -33.96
CA GLY A 665 -2.38 -13.20 -33.95
C GLY A 665 -1.55 -13.60 -32.74
N GLY A 666 -0.52 -12.80 -32.45
CA GLY A 666 0.26 -12.90 -31.22
C GLY A 666 -0.45 -12.29 -30.01
N GLY A 667 0.28 -12.16 -28.90
CA GLY A 667 -0.25 -11.66 -27.61
C GLY A 667 -1.03 -10.35 -27.73
N SER A 668 -0.54 -9.38 -28.51
CA SER A 668 -1.23 -8.09 -28.71
C SER A 668 -2.62 -8.23 -29.34
N SER A 669 -2.81 -9.14 -30.30
CA SER A 669 -4.11 -9.39 -30.92
C SER A 669 -5.07 -10.10 -29.98
N LEU A 670 -4.56 -11.03 -29.16
CA LEU A 670 -5.36 -11.76 -28.17
C LEU A 670 -5.79 -10.84 -27.02
N ASP A 671 -4.89 -9.99 -26.54
CA ASP A 671 -5.17 -9.00 -25.50
C ASP A 671 -6.14 -7.93 -26.00
N THR A 672 -6.01 -7.50 -27.26
CA THR A 672 -6.99 -6.61 -27.91
C THR A 672 -8.38 -7.27 -27.95
N ALA A 673 -8.48 -8.56 -28.30
CA ALA A 673 -9.76 -9.27 -28.32
C ALA A 673 -10.41 -9.36 -26.93
N LYS A 674 -9.62 -9.66 -25.89
CA LYS A 674 -10.10 -9.71 -24.49
C LYS A 674 -10.58 -8.35 -24.00
N THR A 675 -9.78 -7.31 -24.21
CA THR A 675 -10.08 -5.94 -23.75
C THR A 675 -11.18 -5.27 -24.57
N LEU A 676 -11.34 -5.62 -25.84
CA LEU A 676 -12.53 -5.26 -26.63
C LEU A 676 -13.79 -5.83 -25.99
N GLY A 677 -13.77 -7.10 -25.55
CA GLY A 677 -14.88 -7.71 -24.82
C GLY A 677 -15.26 -6.93 -23.56
N LEU A 678 -14.27 -6.39 -22.82
CA LEU A 678 -14.51 -5.49 -21.70
C LEU A 678 -15.16 -4.21 -22.17
N ARG A 679 -14.57 -3.55 -23.17
CA ARG A 679 -14.98 -2.24 -23.66
C ARG A 679 -16.41 -2.19 -24.19
N VAL A 680 -16.84 -3.23 -24.91
CA VAL A 680 -18.19 -3.25 -25.50
C VAL A 680 -19.28 -3.53 -24.46
N THR A 681 -18.91 -4.01 -23.27
CA THR A 681 -19.85 -4.40 -22.21
C THR A 681 -19.82 -3.52 -20.97
N HIS A 682 -18.74 -2.77 -20.77
CA HIS A 682 -18.53 -1.89 -19.63
C HIS A 682 -18.20 -0.47 -20.11
N GLY A 683 -18.81 0.54 -19.49
CA GLY A 683 -18.54 1.97 -19.76
C GLY A 683 -17.31 2.49 -19.01
N GLY A 684 -17.14 3.82 -18.93
CA GLY A 684 -16.05 4.45 -18.19
C GLY A 684 -14.67 4.35 -18.86
N ASP A 685 -13.64 4.82 -18.15
CA ASP A 685 -12.24 4.80 -18.57
C ASP A 685 -11.63 3.40 -18.33
N MET A 686 -10.93 2.85 -19.34
CA MET A 686 -10.28 1.54 -19.27
C MET A 686 -9.29 1.40 -18.09
N ARG A 687 -8.67 2.51 -17.65
CA ARG A 687 -7.75 2.57 -16.51
C ARG A 687 -8.43 2.23 -15.18
N GLU A 688 -9.76 2.37 -15.10
CA GLU A 688 -10.51 2.03 -13.89
C GLU A 688 -10.61 0.53 -13.62
N TYR A 689 -10.30 -0.30 -14.63
CA TYR A 689 -10.33 -1.77 -14.57
C TYR A 689 -8.95 -2.39 -14.28
N GLU A 690 -7.92 -1.56 -14.12
CA GLU A 690 -6.55 -2.01 -13.86
C GLU A 690 -6.43 -2.85 -12.57
N GLY A 691 -5.65 -3.93 -12.64
CA GLY A 691 -5.51 -4.90 -11.56
C GLY A 691 -4.95 -4.28 -10.27
N ILE A 692 -3.95 -3.40 -10.39
CA ILE A 692 -3.25 -2.82 -9.23
C ILE A 692 -4.13 -1.89 -8.39
N VAL A 693 -5.20 -1.35 -8.96
CA VAL A 693 -6.19 -0.49 -8.26
C VAL A 693 -7.47 -1.25 -7.90
N GLY A 694 -7.45 -2.59 -7.97
CA GLY A 694 -8.62 -3.43 -7.66
C GLY A 694 -9.71 -3.41 -8.73
N GLY A 695 -9.41 -2.93 -9.94
CA GLY A 695 -10.38 -2.77 -11.02
C GLY A 695 -11.01 -4.08 -11.51
N GLY A 696 -10.35 -5.23 -11.29
CA GLY A 696 -10.90 -6.54 -11.58
C GLY A 696 -12.24 -6.82 -10.86
N GLY A 697 -12.47 -6.23 -9.69
CA GLY A 697 -13.74 -6.33 -8.96
C GLY A 697 -14.91 -5.60 -9.64
N LYS A 698 -14.64 -4.68 -10.57
CA LYS A 698 -15.65 -3.94 -11.34
C LYS A 698 -16.10 -4.70 -12.60
N ILE A 699 -15.38 -5.74 -12.99
CA ILE A 699 -15.62 -6.50 -14.22
C ILE A 699 -16.70 -7.56 -13.97
N LYS A 700 -17.84 -7.44 -14.65
CA LYS A 700 -19.03 -8.30 -14.51
C LYS A 700 -19.07 -9.38 -15.60
N PRO A 701 -19.72 -10.54 -15.37
CA PRO A 701 -19.80 -11.66 -16.33
C PRO A 701 -20.80 -11.42 -17.47
N ILE A 702 -20.71 -10.29 -18.19
CA ILE A 702 -21.63 -9.89 -19.27
C ILE A 702 -20.97 -9.84 -20.65
N PHE A 703 -19.85 -10.54 -20.82
CA PHE A 703 -19.00 -10.52 -22.02
C PHE A 703 -19.63 -11.24 -23.22
N PRO A 704 -19.41 -10.75 -24.46
CA PRO A 704 -19.63 -11.59 -25.65
C PRO A 704 -18.67 -12.78 -25.64
N PRO A 705 -18.96 -13.88 -26.35
CA PRO A 705 -18.02 -14.97 -26.51
C PRO A 705 -16.71 -14.50 -27.14
N ILE A 706 -15.59 -14.69 -26.41
CA ILE A 706 -14.23 -14.42 -26.90
C ILE A 706 -13.59 -15.73 -27.34
N ILE A 707 -13.04 -15.73 -28.55
CA ILE A 707 -12.28 -16.84 -29.14
C ILE A 707 -10.84 -16.35 -29.37
N CYS A 708 -9.86 -17.14 -28.97
CA CYS A 708 -8.45 -16.83 -29.19
C CYS A 708 -7.81 -17.87 -30.11
N MET A 709 -7.13 -17.40 -31.15
CA MET A 709 -6.40 -18.22 -32.12
C MET A 709 -4.95 -17.70 -32.21
N PRO A 710 -4.04 -18.24 -31.37
CA PRO A 710 -2.66 -17.79 -31.35
C PRO A 710 -1.93 -18.16 -32.65
N THR A 711 -1.15 -17.22 -33.17
CA THR A 711 -0.23 -17.43 -34.30
C THR A 711 1.24 -17.42 -33.87
N THR A 712 1.48 -17.24 -32.56
CA THR A 712 2.78 -17.28 -31.90
C THR A 712 2.73 -18.18 -30.67
N SER A 713 3.86 -18.77 -30.28
CA SER A 713 3.96 -19.70 -29.15
C SER A 713 4.74 -19.10 -27.98
N GLY A 714 4.27 -17.97 -27.42
CA GLY A 714 4.92 -17.26 -26.32
C GLY A 714 4.03 -16.99 -25.11
N THR A 715 3.07 -16.07 -25.26
CA THR A 715 2.34 -15.49 -24.12
C THR A 715 1.34 -16.44 -23.44
N GLY A 716 0.83 -17.44 -24.15
CA GLY A 716 -0.27 -18.27 -23.66
C GLY A 716 -1.54 -17.48 -23.32
N SER A 717 -1.74 -16.31 -23.96
CA SER A 717 -2.91 -15.44 -23.71
C SER A 717 -4.24 -16.16 -23.95
N GLU A 718 -4.25 -17.17 -24.82
CA GLU A 718 -5.43 -18.00 -25.09
C GLU A 718 -5.93 -18.85 -23.90
N VAL A 719 -5.16 -18.98 -22.80
CA VAL A 719 -5.55 -19.78 -21.62
C VAL A 719 -5.58 -19.02 -20.30
N ASN A 720 -5.23 -17.73 -20.30
CA ASN A 720 -5.05 -16.97 -19.06
C ASN A 720 -6.04 -15.79 -18.91
N PRO A 721 -6.30 -15.32 -17.67
CA PRO A 721 -7.19 -14.21 -17.35
C PRO A 721 -6.58 -12.80 -17.51
N CYS A 722 -5.38 -12.66 -18.08
CA CYS A 722 -4.66 -11.40 -18.16
C CYS A 722 -4.80 -10.76 -19.55
N ALA A 723 -4.74 -9.44 -19.62
CA ALA A 723 -4.56 -8.68 -20.85
C ALA A 723 -3.74 -7.41 -20.58
N VAL A 724 -2.80 -7.08 -21.47
CA VAL A 724 -1.90 -5.93 -21.33
C VAL A 724 -2.31 -4.83 -22.30
N LEU A 725 -2.40 -3.59 -21.81
CA LEU A 725 -2.63 -2.39 -22.61
C LEU A 725 -1.55 -1.35 -22.34
N THR A 726 -1.33 -0.48 -23.33
CA THR A 726 -0.47 0.71 -23.18
C THR A 726 -1.30 1.94 -22.83
N ASP A 727 -0.86 2.67 -21.81
CA ASP A 727 -1.41 3.97 -21.47
C ASP A 727 -0.45 5.08 -21.89
N LYS A 728 -0.72 5.67 -23.07
CA LYS A 728 0.09 6.76 -23.63
C LYS A 728 0.11 8.02 -22.75
N ALA A 729 -0.88 8.21 -21.87
CA ALA A 729 -0.93 9.36 -20.97
C ALA A 729 -0.06 9.18 -19.71
N ARG A 730 0.12 7.94 -19.25
CA ARG A 730 0.97 7.60 -18.09
C ARG A 730 2.37 7.10 -18.48
N ASP A 731 2.63 6.93 -19.78
CA ASP A 731 3.85 6.36 -20.34
C ASP A 731 4.21 4.99 -19.71
N LEU A 732 3.20 4.13 -19.58
CA LEU A 732 3.37 2.80 -18.99
C LEU A 732 2.45 1.75 -19.61
N LYS A 733 2.81 0.48 -19.42
CA LYS A 733 1.93 -0.67 -19.67
C LYS A 733 1.22 -1.04 -18.37
N PHE A 734 -0.06 -1.40 -18.48
CA PHE A 734 -0.83 -1.85 -17.33
C PHE A 734 -1.58 -3.13 -17.63
N ILE A 735 -1.83 -3.91 -16.58
CA ILE A 735 -2.44 -5.24 -16.67
C ILE A 735 -3.88 -5.15 -16.21
N LEU A 736 -4.79 -5.61 -17.06
CA LEU A 736 -6.17 -5.93 -16.69
C LEU A 736 -6.23 -7.42 -16.36
N MET A 737 -6.86 -7.79 -15.24
CA MET A 737 -6.97 -9.19 -14.82
C MET A 737 -8.39 -9.53 -14.38
N SER A 738 -8.98 -10.54 -15.02
CA SER A 738 -10.29 -11.09 -14.65
C SER A 738 -10.48 -12.49 -15.20
N ASN A 739 -11.09 -13.39 -14.42
CA ASN A 739 -11.53 -14.70 -14.91
C ASN A 739 -12.52 -14.60 -16.08
N HIS A 740 -13.12 -13.43 -16.31
CA HIS A 740 -13.99 -13.18 -17.45
C HIS A 740 -13.24 -12.95 -18.78
N PHE A 741 -11.91 -12.74 -18.73
CA PHE A 741 -11.07 -12.68 -19.92
C PHE A 741 -10.61 -14.05 -20.43
N ILE A 742 -10.79 -15.10 -19.64
CA ILE A 742 -10.49 -16.46 -20.09
C ILE A 742 -11.42 -16.75 -21.28
N PRO A 743 -10.87 -17.07 -22.47
CA PRO A 743 -11.67 -17.25 -23.67
C PRO A 743 -12.72 -18.35 -23.50
N LYS A 744 -13.80 -18.29 -24.26
CA LYS A 744 -14.74 -19.42 -24.35
C LYS A 744 -14.17 -20.56 -25.17
N LEU A 745 -13.27 -20.25 -26.11
CA LEU A 745 -12.62 -21.21 -26.98
C LEU A 745 -11.20 -20.74 -27.31
N ALA A 746 -10.22 -21.63 -27.13
CA ALA A 746 -8.87 -21.48 -27.66
C ALA A 746 -8.67 -22.42 -28.86
N VAL A 747 -8.33 -21.87 -30.02
CA VAL A 747 -8.08 -22.61 -31.27
C VAL A 747 -6.59 -22.57 -31.57
N VAL A 748 -5.87 -23.59 -31.11
CA VAL A 748 -4.41 -23.68 -31.18
C VAL A 748 -4.02 -24.57 -32.35
N ASP A 749 -3.89 -23.97 -33.53
CA ASP A 749 -3.49 -24.65 -34.77
C ASP A 749 -2.03 -24.33 -35.12
N PRO A 750 -1.09 -25.27 -34.93
CA PRO A 750 0.33 -25.02 -35.18
C PRO A 750 0.65 -24.59 -36.63
N LEU A 751 -0.24 -24.85 -37.61
CA LEU A 751 -0.03 -24.39 -39.00
C LEU A 751 0.07 -22.86 -39.11
N PHE A 752 -0.58 -22.14 -38.22
CA PHE A 752 -0.56 -20.68 -38.22
C PHE A 752 0.75 -20.12 -37.62
N THR A 753 1.52 -20.94 -36.91
CA THR A 753 2.85 -20.58 -36.37
C THR A 753 3.99 -20.76 -37.38
N LYS A 754 3.76 -21.50 -38.47
CA LYS A 754 4.75 -21.75 -39.54
C LYS A 754 5.24 -20.46 -40.21
N THR A 755 4.43 -19.40 -40.19
CA THR A 755 4.78 -18.10 -40.78
C THR A 755 5.68 -17.22 -39.90
N MET A 756 5.99 -17.65 -38.67
CA MET A 756 6.87 -16.89 -37.78
C MET A 756 8.30 -16.83 -38.35
N PRO A 757 8.89 -15.62 -38.47
CA PRO A 757 10.31 -15.51 -38.82
C PRO A 757 11.19 -16.15 -37.72
N PRO A 758 12.44 -16.50 -38.04
CA PRO A 758 13.34 -17.15 -37.09
C PRO A 758 13.51 -16.38 -35.77
N GLY A 759 13.68 -15.05 -35.84
CA GLY A 759 13.78 -14.18 -34.67
C GLY A 759 12.53 -14.26 -33.77
N LEU A 760 11.33 -14.20 -34.33
CA LEU A 760 10.09 -14.29 -33.55
C LEU A 760 9.88 -15.70 -32.97
N THR A 761 10.34 -16.74 -33.66
CA THR A 761 10.32 -18.12 -33.12
C THR A 761 11.17 -18.23 -31.85
N ILE A 762 12.37 -17.63 -31.87
CA ILE A 762 13.25 -17.56 -30.70
C ILE A 762 12.61 -16.73 -29.58
N GLU A 763 12.24 -15.49 -29.89
CA GLU A 763 11.73 -14.51 -28.91
C GLU A 763 10.46 -15.03 -28.21
N SER A 764 9.51 -15.60 -28.96
CA SER A 764 8.30 -16.21 -28.37
C SER A 764 8.60 -17.47 -27.57
N GLY A 765 9.53 -18.33 -28.02
CA GLY A 765 9.91 -19.53 -27.27
C GLY A 765 10.59 -19.23 -25.93
N ILE A 766 11.41 -18.18 -25.88
CA ILE A 766 12.08 -17.73 -24.65
C ILE A 766 11.10 -17.03 -23.72
N ASP A 767 10.13 -16.29 -24.25
CA ASP A 767 9.02 -15.74 -23.46
C ASP A 767 8.21 -16.85 -22.76
N ALA A 768 7.82 -17.91 -23.49
CA ALA A 768 7.18 -19.08 -22.90
C ALA A 768 8.07 -19.78 -21.84
N LEU A 769 9.38 -19.84 -22.08
CA LEU A 769 10.35 -20.41 -21.13
C LEU A 769 10.44 -19.57 -19.86
N SER A 770 10.42 -18.25 -20.00
CA SER A 770 10.44 -17.28 -18.91
C SER A 770 9.20 -17.45 -18.03
N HIS A 771 8.01 -17.52 -18.64
CA HIS A 771 6.76 -17.81 -17.94
C HIS A 771 6.81 -19.12 -17.14
N CYS A 772 7.42 -20.17 -17.69
CA CYS A 772 7.55 -21.45 -17.00
C CYS A 772 8.55 -21.36 -15.82
N ILE A 773 9.76 -20.84 -16.06
CA ILE A 773 10.82 -20.81 -15.04
C ILE A 773 10.45 -19.86 -13.91
N GLU A 774 10.10 -18.60 -14.20
CA GLU A 774 9.70 -17.63 -13.18
C GLU A 774 8.42 -18.09 -12.46
N GLY A 775 7.42 -18.56 -13.23
CA GLY A 775 6.15 -19.05 -12.70
C GLY A 775 6.25 -20.34 -11.87
N SER A 776 7.38 -21.03 -11.86
CA SER A 776 7.60 -22.19 -10.99
C SER A 776 8.01 -21.81 -9.57
N VAL A 777 8.73 -20.70 -9.40
CA VAL A 777 9.35 -20.30 -8.13
C VAL A 777 8.79 -19.00 -7.56
N SER A 778 7.91 -18.30 -8.27
CA SER A 778 7.26 -17.07 -7.80
C SER A 778 6.61 -17.21 -6.41
N LEU A 779 6.77 -16.17 -5.59
CA LEU A 779 6.22 -16.07 -4.23
C LEU A 779 4.82 -15.45 -4.16
N ALA A 780 4.21 -15.05 -5.29
CA ALA A 780 2.83 -14.54 -5.28
C ALA A 780 1.83 -15.57 -4.75
N THR A 781 2.07 -16.84 -5.07
CA THR A 781 1.39 -18.00 -4.47
C THR A 781 2.46 -19.05 -4.16
N PRO A 782 3.09 -19.01 -2.97
CA PRO A 782 4.33 -19.75 -2.70
C PRO A 782 4.24 -21.24 -2.99
N TYR A 783 3.08 -21.86 -2.72
CA TYR A 783 2.81 -23.26 -3.01
C TYR A 783 1.60 -23.42 -3.93
N HIS A 784 1.83 -23.91 -5.15
CA HIS A 784 0.74 -24.24 -6.09
C HIS A 784 1.15 -25.38 -7.05
N PRO A 785 1.01 -26.66 -6.65
CA PRO A 785 1.56 -27.81 -7.37
C PRO A 785 1.01 -27.96 -8.80
N TYR A 786 -0.22 -27.48 -9.04
CA TYR A 786 -0.78 -27.47 -10.39
C TYR A 786 0.01 -26.55 -11.34
N PHE A 787 0.42 -25.36 -10.90
CA PHE A 787 1.16 -24.41 -11.74
C PHE A 787 2.60 -24.88 -11.96
N GLU A 788 3.24 -25.39 -10.90
CA GLU A 788 4.58 -25.99 -10.95
C GLU A 788 4.64 -27.18 -11.92
N SER A 789 3.61 -28.03 -11.93
CA SER A 789 3.53 -29.15 -12.88
C SER A 789 3.46 -28.69 -14.33
N LYS A 790 2.78 -27.56 -14.61
CA LYS A 790 2.71 -26.97 -15.96
C LYS A 790 4.04 -26.35 -16.35
N ALA A 791 4.68 -25.62 -15.45
CA ALA A 791 6.00 -25.05 -15.68
C ALA A 791 7.02 -26.13 -16.10
N LEU A 792 7.14 -27.22 -15.33
CA LEU A 792 8.07 -28.32 -15.61
C LEU A 792 7.78 -28.95 -16.98
N PHE A 793 6.51 -29.22 -17.29
CA PHE A 793 6.15 -29.79 -18.58
C PHE A 793 6.44 -28.81 -19.75
N GLY A 794 6.20 -27.52 -19.57
CA GLY A 794 6.53 -26.49 -20.55
C GLY A 794 8.03 -26.43 -20.84
N VAL A 795 8.87 -26.36 -19.80
CA VAL A 795 10.35 -26.35 -19.94
C VAL A 795 10.84 -27.60 -20.67
N LYS A 796 10.30 -28.78 -20.35
CA LYS A 796 10.61 -30.02 -21.07
C LYS A 796 10.31 -29.94 -22.57
N LEU A 797 9.17 -29.37 -22.94
CA LEU A 797 8.78 -29.23 -24.35
C LEU A 797 9.66 -28.24 -25.09
N ILE A 798 10.01 -27.12 -24.45
CA ILE A 798 10.89 -26.08 -25.01
C ILE A 798 12.30 -26.63 -25.22
N GLY A 799 12.89 -27.27 -24.21
CA GLY A 799 14.20 -27.92 -24.31
C GLY A 799 14.27 -28.96 -25.42
N ARG A 800 13.18 -29.69 -25.64
CA ARG A 800 13.06 -30.66 -26.75
C ARG A 800 12.98 -30.00 -28.13
N SER A 801 12.30 -28.86 -28.26
CA SER A 801 11.66 -28.48 -29.53
C SER A 801 12.00 -27.09 -30.04
N LEU A 802 12.47 -26.15 -29.21
CA LEU A 802 12.71 -24.78 -29.63
C LEU A 802 13.83 -24.69 -30.70
N ILE A 803 14.95 -25.38 -30.47
CA ILE A 803 16.06 -25.44 -31.42
C ILE A 803 15.58 -26.03 -32.76
N THR A 804 14.79 -27.09 -32.72
CA THR A 804 14.23 -27.72 -33.92
C THR A 804 13.23 -26.79 -34.62
N ALA A 805 12.33 -26.12 -33.90
CA ALA A 805 11.38 -25.18 -34.48
C ALA A 805 12.07 -23.97 -35.13
N TYR A 806 13.25 -23.59 -34.63
CA TYR A 806 14.10 -22.54 -35.20
C TYR A 806 14.88 -23.02 -36.43
N LYS A 807 15.58 -24.15 -36.35
CA LYS A 807 16.42 -24.70 -37.45
C LYS A 807 15.59 -25.33 -38.58
N GLU A 808 14.43 -25.92 -38.24
CA GLU A 808 13.50 -26.60 -39.14
C GLU A 808 12.09 -25.99 -39.01
N PRO A 809 11.81 -24.83 -39.63
CA PRO A 809 10.57 -24.08 -39.42
C PRO A 809 9.29 -24.83 -39.82
N ASP A 810 9.42 -25.84 -40.68
CA ASP A 810 8.34 -26.73 -41.16
C ASP A 810 8.10 -27.95 -40.27
N ASN A 811 8.88 -28.14 -39.20
CA ASN A 811 8.73 -29.28 -38.30
C ASN A 811 7.49 -29.12 -37.41
N MET A 812 6.36 -29.66 -37.89
CA MET A 812 5.05 -29.51 -37.24
C MET A 812 4.99 -30.10 -35.84
N ARG A 813 5.76 -31.15 -35.56
CA ARG A 813 5.87 -31.71 -34.20
C ARG A 813 6.51 -30.71 -33.25
N ALA A 814 7.62 -30.09 -33.67
CA ALA A 814 8.30 -29.07 -32.88
C ALA A 814 7.40 -27.83 -32.68
N ARG A 815 6.70 -27.36 -33.72
CA ARG A 815 5.72 -26.26 -33.62
C ARG A 815 4.57 -26.59 -32.67
N THR A 816 4.05 -27.82 -32.73
CA THR A 816 2.99 -28.31 -31.82
C THR A 816 3.46 -28.31 -30.37
N ASP A 817 4.69 -28.78 -30.12
CA ASP A 817 5.29 -28.78 -28.80
C ASP A 817 5.47 -27.36 -28.24
N MET A 818 5.91 -26.41 -29.08
CA MET A 818 6.03 -25.02 -28.67
C MET A 818 4.68 -24.38 -28.34
N CYS A 819 3.61 -24.68 -29.10
CA CYS A 819 2.26 -24.24 -28.73
C CYS A 819 1.81 -24.78 -27.37
N MET A 820 2.04 -26.07 -27.09
CA MET A 820 1.70 -26.65 -25.79
C MET A 820 2.56 -26.07 -24.66
N ALA A 821 3.83 -25.76 -24.95
CA ALA A 821 4.70 -25.08 -24.00
C ALA A 821 4.19 -23.67 -23.67
N ALA A 822 3.72 -22.92 -24.66
CA ALA A 822 3.12 -21.59 -24.44
C ALA A 822 1.85 -21.67 -23.59
N ILE A 823 0.98 -22.67 -23.82
CA ILE A 823 -0.18 -22.95 -22.96
C ILE A 823 0.28 -23.22 -21.51
N CYS A 824 1.31 -24.06 -21.35
CA CYS A 824 1.84 -24.40 -20.03
C CYS A 824 2.42 -23.16 -19.33
N GLY A 825 3.18 -22.33 -20.05
CA GLY A 825 3.70 -21.05 -19.55
C GLY A 825 2.57 -20.10 -19.15
N GLY A 826 1.56 -19.95 -20.02
CA GLY A 826 0.37 -19.13 -19.79
C GLY A 826 -0.42 -19.50 -18.52
N ILE A 827 -0.41 -20.78 -18.16
CA ILE A 827 -1.00 -21.28 -16.91
C ILE A 827 -0.04 -21.10 -15.74
N ALA A 828 1.25 -21.41 -15.93
CA ALA A 828 2.26 -21.39 -14.88
C ALA A 828 2.48 -19.99 -14.32
N PHE A 829 2.53 -18.95 -15.16
CA PHE A 829 2.77 -17.59 -14.69
C PHE A 829 1.63 -17.02 -13.84
N LEU A 830 0.47 -17.68 -13.75
CA LEU A 830 -0.57 -17.31 -12.79
C LEU A 830 -0.13 -17.49 -11.33
N LYS A 831 0.95 -18.25 -11.08
CA LYS A 831 1.67 -18.25 -9.79
C LYS A 831 2.39 -16.92 -9.51
N GLY A 832 2.56 -16.08 -10.53
CA GLY A 832 3.34 -14.84 -10.55
C GLY A 832 4.64 -14.98 -11.35
N LEU A 833 5.35 -13.87 -11.51
CA LEU A 833 6.61 -13.77 -12.26
C LEU A 833 7.70 -13.18 -11.36
N GLY A 834 8.88 -12.81 -11.86
CA GLY A 834 9.95 -12.26 -11.03
C GLY A 834 10.78 -11.16 -11.70
N LEU A 835 12.03 -11.06 -11.26
CA LEU A 835 13.02 -10.10 -11.77
C LEU A 835 13.14 -10.17 -13.30
N GLY A 836 12.93 -11.34 -13.91
CA GLY A 836 13.08 -11.52 -15.34
C GLY A 836 12.11 -10.64 -16.12
N HIS A 837 10.83 -10.72 -15.80
CA HIS A 837 9.83 -9.83 -16.39
C HIS A 837 9.99 -8.36 -15.98
N ALA A 838 10.45 -8.08 -14.76
CA ALA A 838 10.76 -6.71 -14.35
C ALA A 838 11.90 -6.07 -15.19
N LEU A 839 12.90 -6.85 -15.58
CA LEU A 839 13.94 -6.44 -16.53
C LEU A 839 13.33 -6.25 -17.92
N THR A 840 12.51 -7.20 -18.38
CA THR A 840 11.81 -7.13 -19.67
C THR A 840 10.97 -5.85 -19.79
N HIS A 841 10.23 -5.47 -18.75
CA HIS A 841 9.42 -4.25 -18.72
C HIS A 841 10.28 -2.99 -18.83
N ALA A 842 11.32 -2.87 -17.99
CA ALA A 842 12.18 -1.70 -17.98
C ALA A 842 12.94 -1.53 -19.31
N ILE A 843 13.49 -2.62 -19.85
CA ILE A 843 14.20 -2.60 -21.13
C ILE A 843 13.24 -2.27 -22.28
N GLY A 844 12.06 -2.90 -22.32
CA GLY A 844 11.08 -2.67 -23.38
C GLY A 844 10.50 -1.25 -23.38
N ALA A 845 10.16 -0.71 -22.20
CA ALA A 845 9.57 0.63 -22.08
C ALA A 845 10.55 1.75 -22.43
N HIS A 846 11.80 1.68 -21.94
CA HIS A 846 12.75 2.79 -22.06
C HIS A 846 13.66 2.69 -23.30
N TYR A 847 13.80 1.51 -23.91
CA TYR A 847 14.73 1.28 -25.02
C TYR A 847 14.04 0.68 -26.26
N HIS A 848 12.70 0.56 -26.25
CA HIS A 848 11.87 0.10 -27.38
C HIS A 848 12.29 -1.27 -27.95
N LEU A 849 12.93 -2.11 -27.14
CA LEU A 849 13.22 -3.49 -27.50
C LEU A 849 11.92 -4.32 -27.46
N PRO A 850 11.66 -5.17 -28.48
CA PRO A 850 10.51 -6.06 -28.46
C PRO A 850 10.48 -6.94 -27.20
N HIS A 851 9.30 -7.19 -26.63
CA HIS A 851 9.14 -7.88 -25.35
C HIS A 851 9.90 -9.22 -25.29
N GLY A 852 9.68 -10.10 -26.27
CA GLY A 852 10.35 -11.41 -26.30
C GLY A 852 11.88 -11.31 -26.48
N ARG A 853 12.39 -10.21 -27.05
CA ARG A 853 13.84 -9.94 -27.10
C ARG A 853 14.36 -9.48 -25.75
N ALA A 854 13.64 -8.61 -25.06
CA ALA A 854 14.00 -8.18 -23.71
C ALA A 854 13.96 -9.35 -22.71
N ALA A 855 13.03 -10.30 -22.89
CA ALA A 855 12.90 -11.52 -22.06
C ALA A 855 14.14 -12.42 -22.06
N ILE A 856 14.94 -12.40 -23.14
CA ILE A 856 16.22 -13.13 -23.22
C ILE A 856 17.16 -12.71 -22.07
N PHE A 857 17.33 -11.39 -21.91
CA PHE A 857 18.18 -10.82 -20.87
C PHE A 857 17.51 -10.91 -19.51
N GLY A 858 16.19 -10.70 -19.46
CA GLY A 858 15.39 -10.83 -18.26
C GLY A 858 15.54 -12.20 -17.62
N LEU A 859 15.28 -13.27 -18.37
CA LEU A 859 15.36 -14.65 -17.87
C LEU A 859 16.77 -15.01 -17.39
N LEU A 860 17.81 -14.61 -18.11
CA LEU A 860 19.18 -14.86 -17.67
C LEU A 860 19.49 -14.11 -16.37
N GLY A 861 19.10 -12.83 -16.28
CA GLY A 861 19.25 -12.03 -15.06
C GLY A 861 18.50 -12.62 -13.87
N PHE A 862 17.29 -13.14 -14.11
CA PHE A 862 16.49 -13.84 -13.10
C PHE A 862 17.20 -15.08 -12.56
N VAL A 863 17.73 -15.93 -13.43
CA VAL A 863 18.44 -17.15 -13.02
C VAL A 863 19.72 -16.79 -12.24
N ILE A 864 20.51 -15.81 -12.71
CA ILE A 864 21.73 -15.35 -12.02
C ILE A 864 21.40 -14.83 -10.61
N ALA A 865 20.30 -14.07 -10.48
CA ALA A 865 19.89 -13.50 -9.20
C ALA A 865 19.41 -14.57 -8.20
N ASN A 866 18.68 -15.57 -8.68
CA ASN A 866 17.93 -16.50 -7.84
C ASN A 866 18.59 -17.89 -7.68
N LYS A 867 19.72 -18.16 -8.35
CA LYS A 867 20.33 -19.52 -8.41
C LYS A 867 20.58 -20.19 -7.06
N GLU A 868 20.97 -19.42 -6.04
CA GLU A 868 21.26 -19.99 -4.71
C GLU A 868 19.96 -20.33 -3.97
N THR A 869 18.97 -19.44 -4.02
CA THR A 869 17.67 -19.60 -3.37
C THR A 869 16.81 -20.68 -4.03
N CYS A 870 16.87 -20.78 -5.35
CA CYS A 870 16.02 -21.66 -6.16
C CYS A 870 16.76 -22.90 -6.68
N ARG A 871 17.88 -23.28 -6.05
CA ARG A 871 18.81 -24.30 -6.56
C ARG A 871 18.13 -25.61 -6.98
N GLU A 872 17.28 -26.18 -6.13
CA GLU A 872 16.61 -27.46 -6.41
C GLU A 872 15.69 -27.35 -7.62
N ALA A 873 14.79 -26.36 -7.63
CA ALA A 873 13.87 -26.13 -8.74
C ALA A 873 14.62 -25.83 -10.05
N PHE A 874 15.71 -25.07 -9.99
CA PHE A 874 16.51 -24.74 -11.18
C PHE A 874 17.27 -25.95 -11.73
N MET A 875 17.76 -26.84 -10.87
CA MET A 875 18.41 -28.08 -11.29
C MET A 875 17.44 -28.98 -12.07
N ASP A 876 16.19 -29.11 -11.60
CA ASP A 876 15.15 -29.85 -12.33
C ASP A 876 14.89 -29.25 -13.72
N MET A 877 14.80 -27.92 -13.81
CA MET A 877 14.60 -27.21 -15.08
C MET A 877 15.80 -27.38 -16.03
N ALA A 878 17.03 -27.26 -15.51
CA ALA A 878 18.26 -27.44 -16.29
C ALA A 878 18.33 -28.85 -16.90
N TYR A 879 17.96 -29.86 -16.09
CA TYR A 879 17.95 -31.25 -16.53
C TYR A 879 16.94 -31.50 -17.66
N LEU A 880 15.82 -30.77 -17.66
CA LEU A 880 14.81 -30.84 -18.70
C LEU A 880 15.21 -30.12 -20.00
N ILE A 881 16.08 -29.11 -19.93
CA ILE A 881 16.58 -28.38 -21.11
C ILE A 881 17.65 -29.19 -21.84
N ASN A 882 18.74 -29.56 -21.15
CA ASN A 882 19.90 -30.20 -21.80
C ASN A 882 20.64 -31.21 -20.90
N ARG A 883 19.97 -31.74 -19.86
CA ARG A 883 20.56 -32.65 -18.86
C ARG A 883 21.67 -32.04 -18.00
N SER A 884 21.81 -30.72 -17.96
CA SER A 884 22.68 -30.02 -17.03
C SER A 884 22.11 -30.01 -15.61
N ASP A 885 22.96 -29.77 -14.63
CA ASP A 885 22.64 -29.51 -13.23
C ASP A 885 22.65 -28.01 -12.88
N ASP A 886 22.99 -27.14 -13.84
CA ASP A 886 23.04 -25.68 -13.68
C ASP A 886 22.20 -24.97 -14.75
N LEU A 887 21.17 -24.25 -14.31
CA LEU A 887 20.22 -23.59 -15.21
C LEU A 887 20.86 -22.42 -15.97
N GLU A 888 21.82 -21.72 -15.37
CA GLU A 888 22.53 -20.64 -16.06
C GLU A 888 23.30 -21.19 -17.27
N SER A 889 24.07 -22.27 -17.05
CA SER A 889 24.79 -22.98 -18.10
C SER A 889 23.86 -23.56 -19.17
N ALA A 890 22.73 -24.14 -18.77
CA ALA A 890 21.72 -24.66 -19.69
C ALA A 890 21.12 -23.55 -20.58
N LEU A 891 20.81 -22.38 -20.01
CA LEU A 891 20.32 -21.23 -20.77
C LEU A 891 21.38 -20.67 -21.72
N ARG A 892 22.63 -20.53 -21.27
CA ARG A 892 23.72 -20.05 -22.14
C ARG A 892 23.97 -21.00 -23.32
N TRP A 893 23.90 -22.32 -23.08
CA TRP A 893 23.96 -23.32 -24.14
C TRP A 893 22.79 -23.15 -25.13
N LEU A 894 21.55 -23.05 -24.62
CA LEU A 894 20.37 -22.88 -25.45
C LEU A 894 20.47 -21.60 -26.31
N TYR A 895 20.91 -20.50 -25.71
CA TYR A 895 21.09 -19.23 -26.39
C TYR A 895 22.19 -19.28 -27.46
N GLY A 896 23.26 -20.05 -27.22
CA GLY A 896 24.29 -20.35 -28.21
C GLY A 896 23.74 -21.14 -29.41
N GLU A 897 22.94 -22.18 -29.17
CA GLU A 897 22.30 -22.98 -30.23
C GLU A 897 21.30 -22.18 -31.09
N LEU A 898 20.78 -21.08 -30.54
CA LEU A 898 19.87 -20.14 -31.20
C LEU A 898 20.59 -18.93 -31.81
N ASN A 899 21.93 -18.88 -31.76
CA ASN A 899 22.76 -17.77 -32.26
C ASN A 899 22.39 -16.39 -31.66
N ILE A 900 22.10 -16.34 -30.36
CA ILE A 900 21.74 -15.10 -29.66
C ILE A 900 23.00 -14.42 -29.12
N ASP A 901 23.18 -13.13 -29.43
CA ASP A 901 24.19 -12.29 -28.79
C ASP A 901 23.67 -11.82 -27.42
N LEU A 902 24.34 -12.23 -26.34
CA LEU A 902 23.91 -11.91 -24.97
C LEU A 902 24.43 -10.58 -24.43
N ARG A 903 25.21 -9.85 -25.22
CA ARG A 903 25.80 -8.57 -24.81
C ARG A 903 24.76 -7.47 -24.97
N LEU A 904 24.40 -6.79 -23.88
CA LEU A 904 23.43 -5.69 -23.93
C LEU A 904 23.83 -4.59 -24.95
N LYS A 905 25.14 -4.33 -25.09
CA LYS A 905 25.67 -3.38 -26.07
C LYS A 905 25.33 -3.74 -27.52
N ALA A 906 25.26 -5.03 -27.86
CA ALA A 906 24.93 -5.49 -29.20
C ALA A 906 23.46 -5.19 -29.59
N HIS A 907 22.62 -4.89 -28.60
CA HIS A 907 21.19 -4.59 -28.79
C HIS A 907 20.86 -3.12 -28.57
N GLY A 908 21.86 -2.23 -28.60
CA GLY A 908 21.67 -0.78 -28.57
C GLY A 908 21.50 -0.18 -27.17
N ILE A 909 21.73 -0.94 -26.11
CA ILE A 909 21.69 -0.44 -24.73
C ILE A 909 23.05 0.17 -24.38
N SER A 910 23.08 1.42 -23.92
CA SER A 910 24.31 2.11 -23.50
C SER A 910 24.76 1.68 -22.10
N LYS A 911 26.00 2.01 -21.70
CA LYS A 911 26.49 1.68 -20.35
C LYS A 911 25.83 2.56 -19.27
N GLU A 912 25.51 3.79 -19.65
CA GLU A 912 24.88 4.80 -18.80
C GLU A 912 23.45 4.39 -18.44
N ALA A 913 22.76 3.75 -19.39
CA ALA A 913 21.40 3.21 -19.25
C ALA A 913 21.25 2.18 -18.11
N LEU A 914 22.31 1.43 -17.78
CA LEU A 914 22.22 0.32 -16.83
C LEU A 914 21.77 0.76 -15.43
N LYS A 915 22.16 1.98 -15.00
CA LYS A 915 21.73 2.54 -13.71
C LYS A 915 20.24 2.83 -13.67
N GLU A 916 19.71 3.32 -14.78
CA GLU A 916 18.29 3.64 -14.95
C GLU A 916 17.45 2.36 -15.07
N ILE A 917 17.91 1.38 -15.87
CA ILE A 917 17.27 0.06 -15.95
C ILE A 917 17.23 -0.58 -14.55
N ALA A 918 18.36 -0.62 -13.82
CA ALA A 918 18.38 -1.16 -12.47
C ALA A 918 17.45 -0.40 -11.51
N PHE A 919 17.33 0.92 -11.65
CA PHE A 919 16.43 1.74 -10.86
C PHE A 919 14.96 1.34 -11.09
N TYR A 920 14.52 1.26 -12.34
CA TYR A 920 13.15 0.93 -12.72
C TYR A 920 12.82 -0.54 -12.46
N THR A 921 13.67 -1.46 -12.90
CA THR A 921 13.51 -2.90 -12.65
C THR A 921 13.39 -3.21 -11.18
N SER A 922 14.25 -2.61 -10.35
CA SER A 922 14.17 -2.86 -8.91
C SER A 922 12.78 -2.51 -8.39
N ARG A 923 12.12 -1.47 -8.93
CA ARG A 923 10.83 -0.84 -8.55
C ARG A 923 9.59 -1.45 -9.19
N ASP A 924 9.77 -2.39 -10.12
CA ASP A 924 8.66 -3.07 -10.74
C ASP A 924 7.90 -3.94 -9.72
N ALA A 925 6.56 -3.90 -9.78
CA ALA A 925 5.68 -4.65 -8.88
C ALA A 925 6.00 -6.15 -8.85
N VAL A 926 6.36 -6.72 -10.00
CA VAL A 926 6.68 -8.14 -10.13
C VAL A 926 7.97 -8.47 -9.35
N ASN A 927 9.03 -7.67 -9.49
CA ASN A 927 10.26 -7.86 -8.71
C ASN A 927 10.01 -7.70 -7.19
N MET A 928 9.14 -6.76 -6.81
CA MET A 928 8.90 -6.44 -5.39
C MET A 928 8.03 -7.43 -4.64
N ALA A 929 7.06 -8.01 -5.33
CA ALA A 929 5.99 -8.75 -4.70
C ALA A 929 6.10 -10.25 -4.92
N THR A 930 6.75 -10.68 -6.01
CA THR A 930 6.63 -12.06 -6.47
C THR A 930 7.98 -12.72 -6.75
N ASP A 931 9.09 -11.97 -6.85
CA ASP A 931 10.43 -12.55 -7.02
C ASP A 931 10.96 -13.24 -5.74
N PRO A 932 11.62 -14.42 -5.84
CA PRO A 932 12.13 -15.17 -4.69
C PRO A 932 13.17 -14.44 -3.83
N THR A 933 13.97 -13.54 -4.41
CA THR A 933 15.04 -12.81 -3.70
C THR A 933 14.84 -11.30 -3.66
N SER A 934 13.93 -10.76 -4.49
CA SER A 934 13.66 -9.32 -4.62
C SER A 934 14.96 -8.46 -4.70
N PRO A 935 15.84 -8.70 -5.68
CA PRO A 935 17.18 -8.10 -5.71
C PRO A 935 17.20 -6.58 -5.60
N SER A 936 18.19 -6.06 -4.87
CA SER A 936 18.40 -4.63 -4.73
C SER A 936 18.82 -3.98 -6.06
N GLN A 937 18.64 -2.67 -6.17
CA GLN A 937 19.11 -1.91 -7.33
C GLN A 937 20.62 -2.11 -7.59
N SER A 938 21.45 -2.19 -6.54
CA SER A 938 22.89 -2.44 -6.70
C SER A 938 23.16 -3.83 -7.26
N ARG A 939 22.44 -4.85 -6.77
CA ARG A 939 22.59 -6.22 -7.26
C ARG A 939 22.15 -6.36 -8.71
N ILE A 940 21.05 -5.71 -9.08
CA ILE A 940 20.57 -5.68 -10.47
C ILE A 940 21.60 -4.98 -11.37
N LEU A 941 22.17 -3.86 -10.93
CA LEU A 941 23.21 -3.16 -11.68
C LEU A 941 24.48 -4.01 -11.89
N GLU A 942 24.90 -4.79 -10.88
CA GLU A 942 26.00 -5.75 -11.02
C GLU A 942 25.71 -6.78 -12.11
N ILE A 943 24.52 -7.38 -12.09
CA ILE A 943 24.09 -8.39 -13.08
C ILE A 943 24.08 -7.77 -14.49
N LEU A 944 23.47 -6.60 -14.65
CA LEU A 944 23.43 -5.88 -15.92
C LEU A 944 24.84 -5.53 -16.43
N THR A 945 25.73 -5.11 -15.52
CA THR A 945 27.12 -4.78 -15.87
C THR A 945 27.87 -6.01 -16.36
N ALA A 946 27.65 -7.17 -15.73
CA ALA A 946 28.25 -8.44 -16.15
C ALA A 946 27.72 -8.93 -17.52
N MET A 947 26.54 -8.49 -17.94
CA MET A 947 25.92 -8.81 -19.24
C MET A 947 26.19 -7.75 -20.32
N TYR A 948 26.97 -6.70 -20.02
CA TYR A 948 27.13 -5.56 -20.92
C TYR A 948 28.10 -5.83 -22.09
N GLU A 949 29.25 -6.46 -21.83
CA GLU A 949 30.37 -6.62 -22.78
C GLU A 949 30.48 -7.98 -23.44
#